data_AF-A0A5C7V6T7-F1
#
_entry.id   AF-A0A5C7V6T7-F1
#
_cell.length_a   1.000
_cell.length_b   1.000
_cell.length_c   1.000
_cell.angle_alpha   90.00
_cell.angle_beta   90.00
_cell.angle_gamma   90.00
#
_symmetry.space_group_name_H-M   'P 1'
#
loop_
_entity.id
_entity.type
_entity.pdbx_description
1 polymer ?
#
loop_
_entity_poly.entity_id
_entity_poly.type
_entity_poly.pdbx_seq_one_letter_code
_entity_poly.pdbx_strand_id
1 'polypeptide(L)'
;MKYVLIIGAGVGAVMLFLLATAGANTEFFEHKYRLLLGINIAFVAFLMIIVGFSLWRFRRRLESGVFGSKLALRLMVIFSLMAILPGALVYAVSVQFLGKSIESWFDVRVERALEGGLNLGHTMLDSLLGELQKKAQATALMLSSESSNPPLLVLNELLLQSQVEEATLFSQDGRIIAFSSENNLTLFPGVPNAMVMRQIRIQKGYSAVESIIDKGLYLRVVVPVNVLNLKEDIQMLQLLQPVPLQLAKDAERVQEGIEDYQELSLSRQGLTWLYSVTLTLALLLSLFSALASASLLSERLSAPLGMLAEGTRAIAQGDYSRRHLVQSSDELGVLTESFNLMTQQLEEAQATAQHNQHEVESARAHLESILANLSSGVLVFDEQLVLSKANRSAEQILQVPLISLDGAIIEGCVDNEPQLQALVTEIREGFGSETAGVWQRQLTRLVDSQNQVLLIRGTRLPKISGGGGVVVFDDITNLLQVQRAVAWGEVARRLAHEIKNPLTPIQLSAERVQHKLIHKLNEDDARVLQRSTETIVNQVEALKKMVNEFSQYARIPELELRQLDFNRLVREVLSMYEVSSMTIDRNKLIPIKQTLADDLPMIKGDSAQLRQVLHNLLQNAQDALIDALEPLIEVKTEAVPSGVQLVVRDNGCGFSDEIRARVFEPYVTTKPKGTGLGLPIVKKIVEEHEGVIHIQNIKPHGAQISIFLPAASKSMSKQEIKRD
;
A
#
# COMPACT_ATOMS: atom_id res chain seq x y z
N MET A 1 -17.90 -8.03 -31.97
CA MET A 1 -17.07 -7.22 -32.91
C MET A 1 -15.98 -8.06 -33.57
N LYS A 2 -15.06 -8.69 -32.82
CA LYS A 2 -13.97 -9.50 -33.42
C LYS A 2 -14.44 -10.51 -34.49
N TYR A 3 -15.53 -11.25 -34.22
CA TYR A 3 -16.11 -12.18 -35.21
C TYR A 3 -16.73 -11.50 -36.43
N VAL A 4 -17.40 -10.36 -36.25
CA VAL A 4 -17.97 -9.56 -37.36
C VAL A 4 -16.85 -9.03 -38.27
N LEU A 5 -15.70 -8.68 -37.69
CA LEU A 5 -14.52 -8.23 -38.44
C LEU A 5 -13.93 -9.35 -39.29
N ILE A 6 -13.74 -10.54 -38.72
CA ILE A 6 -13.18 -11.70 -39.41
C ILE A 6 -14.13 -12.17 -40.53
N ILE A 7 -15.43 -12.29 -40.22
CA ILE A 7 -16.44 -12.72 -41.19
C ILE A 7 -16.59 -11.68 -42.31
N GLY A 8 -16.64 -10.39 -41.97
CA GLY A 8 -16.73 -9.31 -42.97
C GLY A 8 -15.54 -9.27 -43.93
N ALA A 9 -14.32 -9.43 -43.41
CA ALA A 9 -13.11 -9.52 -44.24
C ALA A 9 -13.12 -10.77 -45.14
N GLY A 10 -13.52 -11.93 -44.60
CA GLY A 10 -13.62 -13.19 -45.35
C GLY A 10 -14.64 -13.12 -46.48
N VAL A 11 -15.86 -12.64 -46.21
CA VAL A 11 -16.90 -12.44 -47.24
C VAL A 11 -16.43 -11.42 -48.29
N GLY A 12 -15.75 -10.36 -47.86
CA GLY A 12 -15.19 -9.38 -48.78
C GLY A 12 -14.11 -9.94 -49.72
N ALA A 13 -13.22 -10.77 -49.21
CA ALA A 13 -12.22 -11.46 -50.03
C ALA A 13 -12.87 -12.40 -51.04
N VAL A 14 -13.91 -13.14 -50.64
CA VAL A 14 -14.70 -13.99 -51.54
C VAL A 14 -15.40 -13.16 -52.61
N MET A 15 -15.99 -12.01 -52.25
CA MET A 15 -16.65 -11.12 -53.23
C MET A 15 -15.65 -10.52 -54.22
N LEU A 16 -14.48 -10.07 -53.76
CA LEU A 16 -13.39 -9.61 -54.63
C LEU A 16 -12.89 -10.73 -55.55
N PHE A 17 -12.74 -11.95 -55.03
CA PHE A 17 -12.34 -13.10 -55.83
C PHE A 17 -13.39 -13.42 -56.89
N LEU A 18 -14.67 -13.46 -56.54
CA LEU A 18 -15.76 -13.68 -57.49
C LEU A 18 -15.79 -12.60 -58.58
N LEU A 19 -15.63 -11.32 -58.23
CA LEU A 19 -15.54 -10.22 -59.19
C LEU A 19 -14.31 -10.34 -60.10
N ALA A 20 -13.15 -10.71 -59.55
CA ALA A 20 -11.92 -10.90 -60.33
C ALA A 20 -12.06 -12.07 -61.32
N THR A 21 -12.63 -13.20 -60.88
CA THR A 21 -12.91 -14.34 -61.76
C THR A 21 -14.00 -14.05 -62.79
N ALA A 22 -14.99 -13.20 -62.45
CA ALA A 22 -16.04 -12.80 -63.37
C ALA A 22 -15.53 -11.93 -64.52
N GLY A 23 -14.45 -11.15 -64.32
CA GLY A 23 -13.82 -10.38 -65.39
C GLY A 23 -13.08 -11.24 -66.44
N ALA A 24 -12.87 -12.53 -66.18
CA ALA A 24 -12.08 -13.43 -67.03
C ALA A 24 -12.93 -14.40 -67.89
N ASN A 25 -14.23 -14.55 -67.63
CA ASN A 25 -15.12 -15.51 -68.33
C ASN A 25 -16.41 -14.83 -68.83
N THR A 26 -16.51 -14.60 -70.14
CA THR A 26 -17.63 -13.91 -70.80
C THR A 26 -18.94 -14.71 -70.84
N GLU A 27 -18.92 -16.04 -70.99
CA GLU A 27 -20.17 -16.86 -71.01
C GLU A 27 -20.88 -16.93 -69.65
N PHE A 28 -20.14 -16.95 -68.53
CA PHE A 28 -20.74 -17.00 -67.19
C PHE A 28 -21.44 -15.68 -66.82
N PHE A 29 -21.10 -14.60 -67.53
CA PHE A 29 -21.50 -13.23 -67.25
C PHE A 29 -22.95 -12.94 -67.66
N GLU A 30 -23.41 -13.37 -68.83
CA GLU A 30 -24.72 -12.95 -69.37
C GLU A 30 -25.90 -13.27 -68.44
N HIS A 31 -25.93 -14.47 -67.84
CA HIS A 31 -27.07 -14.89 -67.01
C HIS A 31 -26.97 -14.49 -65.53
N LYS A 32 -25.77 -14.22 -64.99
CA LYS A 32 -25.56 -13.97 -63.55
C LYS A 32 -25.08 -12.57 -63.21
N TYR A 33 -24.77 -11.73 -64.20
CA TYR A 33 -24.25 -10.38 -64.00
C TYR A 33 -25.11 -9.54 -63.05
N ARG A 34 -26.42 -9.43 -63.31
CA ARG A 34 -27.34 -8.61 -62.48
C ARG A 34 -27.41 -9.08 -61.02
N LEU A 35 -27.31 -10.39 -60.81
CA LEU A 35 -27.35 -10.98 -59.46
C LEU A 35 -26.02 -10.74 -58.72
N LEU A 36 -24.88 -10.96 -59.36
CA LEU A 36 -23.56 -10.68 -58.78
C LEU A 36 -23.42 -9.18 -58.44
N LEU A 37 -23.90 -8.34 -59.34
CA LEU A 37 -23.95 -6.90 -59.20
C LEU A 37 -24.81 -6.47 -58.00
N GLY A 38 -26.03 -6.99 -57.90
CA GLY A 38 -26.93 -6.72 -56.77
C GLY A 38 -26.35 -7.16 -55.43
N ILE A 39 -25.72 -8.35 -55.37
CA ILE A 39 -25.06 -8.85 -54.16
C ILE A 39 -23.90 -7.93 -53.74
N ASN A 40 -23.08 -7.48 -54.69
CA ASN A 40 -21.97 -6.58 -54.37
C ASN A 40 -22.44 -5.20 -53.91
N ILE A 41 -23.47 -4.62 -54.53
CA ILE A 41 -24.08 -3.37 -54.04
C ILE A 41 -24.60 -3.54 -52.62
N ALA A 42 -25.34 -4.63 -52.35
CA ALA A 42 -25.84 -4.93 -51.01
C ALA A 42 -24.70 -5.09 -49.99
N PHE A 43 -23.60 -5.73 -50.39
CA PHE A 43 -22.43 -5.92 -49.54
C PHE A 43 -21.68 -4.60 -49.29
N VAL A 44 -21.52 -3.74 -50.30
CA VAL A 44 -20.98 -2.38 -50.15
C VAL A 44 -21.83 -1.56 -49.19
N ALA A 45 -23.16 -1.59 -49.33
CA ALA A 45 -24.06 -0.90 -48.42
C ALA A 45 -23.94 -1.44 -46.98
N PHE A 46 -23.85 -2.77 -46.83
CA PHE A 46 -23.61 -3.42 -45.54
C PHE A 46 -22.28 -2.98 -44.90
N LEU A 47 -21.19 -2.92 -45.67
CA LEU A 47 -19.91 -2.42 -45.18
C LEU A 47 -20.00 -0.94 -44.76
N MET A 48 -20.67 -0.10 -45.54
CA MET A 48 -20.89 1.31 -45.16
C MET A 48 -21.67 1.44 -43.84
N ILE A 49 -22.71 0.62 -43.64
CA ILE A 49 -23.45 0.58 -42.37
C ILE A 49 -22.54 0.18 -41.22
N ILE A 50 -21.70 -0.85 -41.39
CA ILE A 50 -20.77 -1.28 -40.33
C ILE A 50 -19.73 -0.20 -40.03
N VAL A 51 -19.14 0.42 -41.05
CA VAL A 51 -18.18 1.51 -40.88
C VAL A 51 -18.83 2.68 -40.14
N GLY A 52 -20.05 3.06 -40.53
CA GLY A 52 -20.84 4.10 -39.83
C GLY A 52 -21.16 3.73 -38.39
N PHE A 53 -21.58 2.49 -38.12
CA PHE A 53 -21.83 2.00 -36.76
C PHE A 53 -20.56 1.97 -35.91
N SER A 54 -19.41 1.59 -36.50
CA SER A 54 -18.11 1.59 -35.83
C SER A 54 -17.71 3.00 -35.41
N LEU A 55 -17.84 3.97 -36.32
CA LEU A 55 -17.61 5.40 -36.04
C LEU A 55 -18.55 5.94 -34.96
N TRP A 56 -19.84 5.61 -35.03
CA TRP A 56 -20.82 6.04 -34.04
C TRP A 56 -20.54 5.46 -32.64
N ARG A 57 -20.31 4.15 -32.54
CA ARG A 57 -19.94 3.48 -31.29
C ARG A 57 -18.68 4.10 -30.69
N PHE A 58 -17.71 4.40 -31.53
CA PHE A 58 -16.48 5.04 -31.12
C PHE A 58 -16.71 6.45 -30.58
N ARG A 59 -17.56 7.25 -31.25
CA ARG A 59 -17.99 8.56 -30.75
C ARG A 59 -18.67 8.48 -29.38
N ARG A 60 -19.55 7.50 -29.16
CA ARG A 60 -20.14 7.25 -27.84
C ARG A 60 -19.09 6.89 -26.78
N ARG A 61 -18.06 6.10 -27.11
CA ARG A 61 -16.96 5.78 -26.19
C ARG A 61 -16.17 7.03 -25.78
N LEU A 62 -15.97 7.96 -26.71
CA LEU A 62 -15.35 9.27 -26.41
C LEU A 62 -16.20 10.10 -25.44
N GLU A 63 -17.51 10.14 -25.65
CA GLU A 63 -18.44 10.87 -24.77
C GLU A 63 -18.51 10.26 -23.37
N SER A 64 -18.31 8.94 -23.23
CA SER A 64 -18.32 8.26 -21.94
C SER A 64 -17.08 8.48 -21.05
N GLY A 65 -16.07 9.24 -21.51
CA GLY A 65 -14.95 9.67 -20.67
C GLY A 65 -14.02 8.56 -20.15
N VAL A 66 -14.14 7.32 -20.65
CA VAL A 66 -13.34 6.17 -20.20
C VAL A 66 -11.85 6.45 -20.44
N PHE A 67 -11.02 6.09 -19.46
CA PHE A 67 -9.56 6.22 -19.55
C PHE A 67 -9.03 5.47 -20.79
N GLY A 68 -8.15 6.12 -21.56
CA GLY A 68 -7.63 5.59 -22.84
C GLY A 68 -8.43 5.97 -24.10
N SER A 69 -9.62 6.57 -23.97
CA SER A 69 -10.43 7.02 -25.12
C SER A 69 -9.72 8.02 -26.05
N LYS A 70 -8.86 8.90 -25.50
CA LYS A 70 -8.04 9.83 -26.28
C LYS A 70 -6.95 9.12 -27.10
N LEU A 71 -6.32 8.09 -26.53
CA LEU A 71 -5.32 7.27 -27.23
C LEU A 71 -5.99 6.48 -28.37
N ALA A 72 -7.15 5.90 -28.08
CA ALA A 72 -7.99 5.21 -29.05
C ALA A 72 -8.33 6.11 -30.26
N LEU A 73 -8.73 7.37 -30.01
CA LEU A 73 -9.01 8.36 -31.07
C LEU A 73 -7.78 8.63 -31.92
N ARG A 74 -6.64 8.90 -31.27
CA ARG A 74 -5.41 9.21 -31.98
C ARG A 74 -4.98 8.05 -32.88
N LEU A 75 -5.00 6.82 -32.38
CA LEU A 75 -4.69 5.62 -33.18
C LEU A 75 -5.69 5.45 -34.33
N MET A 76 -6.99 5.58 -34.08
CA MET A 76 -8.03 5.42 -35.10
C MET A 76 -7.89 6.46 -36.22
N VAL A 77 -7.58 7.71 -35.90
CA VAL A 77 -7.31 8.76 -36.89
C VAL A 77 -6.06 8.44 -37.70
N ILE A 78 -4.96 8.03 -37.06
CA ILE A 78 -3.71 7.68 -37.75
C ILE A 78 -3.92 6.51 -38.72
N PHE A 79 -4.54 5.41 -38.26
CA PHE A 79 -4.79 4.25 -39.11
C PHE A 79 -5.79 4.54 -40.23
N SER A 80 -6.83 5.34 -39.97
CA SER A 80 -7.79 5.75 -41.00
C SER A 80 -7.11 6.61 -42.06
N LEU A 81 -6.29 7.59 -41.66
CA LEU A 81 -5.54 8.42 -42.60
C LEU A 81 -4.55 7.59 -43.43
N MET A 82 -3.85 6.65 -42.79
CA MET A 82 -2.88 5.76 -43.43
C MET A 82 -3.54 4.81 -44.45
N ALA A 83 -4.80 4.43 -44.25
CA ALA A 83 -5.54 3.59 -45.20
C ALA A 83 -6.25 4.40 -46.29
N ILE A 84 -6.92 5.50 -45.93
CA ILE A 84 -7.73 6.30 -46.85
C ILE A 84 -6.85 7.06 -47.83
N LEU A 85 -5.76 7.69 -47.38
CA LEU A 85 -5.05 8.64 -48.22
C LEU A 85 -4.32 7.96 -49.40
N PRO A 86 -3.53 6.89 -49.19
CA PRO A 86 -2.98 6.11 -50.31
C PRO A 86 -4.06 5.37 -51.10
N GLY A 87 -5.07 4.81 -50.41
CA GLY A 87 -6.15 4.06 -51.05
C GLY A 87 -6.98 4.91 -52.00
N ALA A 88 -7.36 6.13 -51.59
CA ALA A 88 -8.11 7.07 -52.41
C ALA A 88 -7.29 7.56 -53.61
N LEU A 89 -5.97 7.77 -53.44
CA LEU A 89 -5.07 8.11 -54.54
C LEU A 89 -5.03 7.00 -55.58
N VAL A 90 -4.77 5.76 -55.15
CA VAL A 90 -4.75 4.58 -56.05
C VAL A 90 -6.10 4.41 -56.72
N TYR A 91 -7.21 4.55 -55.98
CA TYR A 91 -8.56 4.49 -56.54
C TYR A 91 -8.78 5.53 -57.63
N ALA A 92 -8.48 6.81 -57.35
CA ALA A 92 -8.68 7.89 -58.31
C ALA A 92 -7.87 7.70 -59.59
N VAL A 93 -6.58 7.35 -59.45
CA VAL A 93 -5.70 7.06 -60.59
C VAL A 93 -6.20 5.83 -61.37
N SER A 94 -6.60 4.77 -60.68
CA SER A 94 -7.07 3.54 -61.32
C SER A 94 -8.36 3.74 -62.11
N VAL A 95 -9.36 4.44 -61.53
CA VAL A 95 -10.62 4.75 -62.23
C VAL A 95 -10.36 5.65 -63.43
N GLN A 96 -9.52 6.67 -63.28
CA GLN A 96 -9.17 7.58 -64.39
C GLN A 96 -8.43 6.85 -65.51
N PHE A 97 -7.43 6.04 -65.16
CA PHE A 97 -6.63 5.28 -66.12
C PHE A 97 -7.48 4.24 -66.84
N LEU A 98 -8.27 3.48 -66.11
CA LEU A 98 -9.10 2.42 -66.66
C LEU A 98 -10.21 2.97 -67.55
N GLY A 99 -10.91 4.02 -67.11
CA GLY A 99 -11.95 4.67 -67.91
C GLY A 99 -11.41 5.15 -69.27
N LYS A 100 -10.28 5.86 -69.26
CA LYS A 100 -9.62 6.33 -70.49
C LYS A 100 -9.05 5.19 -71.34
N SER A 101 -8.50 4.16 -70.72
CA SER A 101 -7.92 3.02 -71.44
C SER A 101 -9.00 2.23 -72.17
N ILE A 102 -10.11 1.91 -71.49
CA ILE A 102 -11.25 1.21 -72.11
C ILE A 102 -11.81 2.07 -73.24
N GLU A 103 -12.01 3.37 -73.03
CA GLU A 103 -12.48 4.27 -74.08
C GLU A 103 -11.58 4.31 -75.32
N SER A 104 -10.25 4.24 -75.15
CA SER A 104 -9.31 4.25 -76.28
C SER A 104 -9.28 2.95 -77.09
N TRP A 105 -9.58 1.79 -76.48
CA TRP A 105 -9.64 0.50 -77.19
C TRP A 105 -10.93 0.35 -78.03
N PHE A 106 -12.01 0.97 -77.57
CA PHE A 106 -13.32 0.98 -78.26
C PHE A 106 -13.56 2.29 -79.03
N ASP A 107 -12.49 2.97 -79.46
CA ASP A 107 -12.60 4.18 -80.26
C ASP A 107 -13.10 3.85 -81.67
N VAL A 108 -13.75 4.82 -82.29
CA VAL A 108 -14.35 4.79 -83.63
C VAL A 108 -13.31 4.38 -84.71
N ARG A 109 -12.02 4.41 -84.40
CA ARG A 109 -10.94 3.96 -85.29
C ARG A 109 -11.01 2.46 -85.64
N VAL A 110 -11.32 1.58 -84.68
CA VAL A 110 -11.38 0.13 -84.92
C VAL A 110 -12.62 -0.22 -85.72
N GLU A 111 -13.76 0.35 -85.32
CA GLU A 111 -15.04 0.23 -86.03
C GLU A 111 -14.92 0.71 -87.48
N ARG A 112 -14.34 1.90 -87.72
CA ARG A 112 -14.10 2.41 -89.09
C ARG A 112 -13.15 1.54 -89.91
N ALA A 113 -12.16 0.90 -89.28
CA ALA A 113 -11.23 0.03 -89.99
C ALA A 113 -11.91 -1.27 -90.43
N LEU A 114 -12.75 -1.86 -89.56
CA LEU A 114 -13.53 -3.06 -89.86
C LEU A 114 -14.64 -2.77 -90.90
N GLU A 115 -15.40 -1.68 -90.73
CA GLU A 115 -16.38 -1.21 -91.73
C GLU A 115 -15.70 -0.91 -93.08
N GLY A 116 -14.51 -0.30 -93.06
CA GLY A 116 -13.70 -0.07 -94.25
C GLY A 116 -13.28 -1.37 -94.95
N GLY A 117 -12.90 -2.40 -94.18
CA GLY A 117 -12.57 -3.74 -94.69
C GLY A 117 -13.78 -4.45 -95.31
N LEU A 118 -14.95 -4.38 -94.66
CA LEU A 118 -16.19 -4.95 -95.18
C LEU A 118 -16.64 -4.26 -96.47
N ASN A 119 -16.58 -2.93 -96.51
CA ASN A 119 -16.89 -2.14 -97.71
C ASN A 119 -15.93 -2.45 -98.86
N LEU A 120 -14.64 -2.67 -98.57
CA LEU A 120 -13.65 -3.10 -99.57
C LEU A 120 -14.00 -4.50 -100.12
N GLY A 121 -14.40 -5.43 -99.25
CA GLY A 121 -14.89 -6.76 -99.63
C GLY A 121 -16.11 -6.69 -100.55
N HIS A 122 -17.13 -5.92 -100.17
CA HIS A 122 -18.32 -5.68 -101.01
C HIS A 122 -17.95 -5.05 -102.36
N THR A 123 -17.11 -4.01 -102.36
CA THR A 123 -16.67 -3.34 -103.60
C THR A 123 -15.92 -4.30 -104.52
N MET A 124 -15.10 -5.19 -103.97
CA MET A 124 -14.39 -6.21 -104.75
C MET A 124 -15.35 -7.25 -105.34
N LEU A 125 -16.32 -7.73 -104.55
CA LEU A 125 -17.35 -8.66 -105.03
C LEU A 125 -18.21 -8.03 -106.13
N ASP A 126 -18.62 -6.77 -105.96
CA ASP A 126 -19.37 -6.02 -106.96
C ASP A 126 -18.56 -5.82 -108.25
N SER A 127 -17.24 -5.57 -108.13
CA SER A 127 -16.33 -5.47 -109.28
C SER A 127 -16.23 -6.80 -110.03
N LEU A 128 -16.02 -7.92 -109.32
CA LEU A 128 -15.97 -9.26 -109.92
C LEU A 128 -17.29 -9.64 -110.59
N LEU A 129 -18.42 -9.33 -109.95
CA LEU A 129 -19.75 -9.54 -110.49
C LEU A 129 -19.97 -8.69 -111.75
N GLY A 130 -19.54 -7.44 -111.75
CA GLY A 130 -19.57 -6.56 -112.92
C GLY A 130 -18.69 -7.05 -114.09
N GLU A 131 -17.51 -7.59 -113.81
CA GLU A 131 -16.65 -8.21 -114.83
C GLU A 131 -17.29 -9.47 -115.42
N LEU A 132 -17.85 -10.34 -114.57
CA LEU A 132 -18.57 -11.54 -115.00
C LEU A 132 -19.80 -11.17 -115.84
N GLN A 133 -20.51 -10.11 -115.47
CA GLN A 133 -21.63 -9.59 -116.25
C GLN A 133 -21.21 -9.10 -117.64
N LYS A 134 -20.10 -8.38 -117.76
CA LYS A 134 -19.55 -7.97 -119.06
C LYS A 134 -19.16 -9.18 -119.92
N LYS A 135 -18.53 -10.20 -119.33
CA LYS A 135 -18.18 -11.45 -120.01
C LYS A 135 -19.44 -12.17 -120.50
N ALA A 136 -20.45 -12.32 -119.65
CA ALA A 136 -21.73 -12.93 -120.02
C ALA A 136 -22.39 -12.20 -121.19
N GLN A 137 -22.42 -10.86 -121.18
CA GLN A 137 -22.96 -10.07 -122.28
C GLN A 137 -22.18 -10.25 -123.59
N ALA A 138 -20.84 -10.29 -123.54
CA ALA A 138 -20.00 -10.52 -124.71
C ALA A 138 -20.25 -11.90 -125.32
N THR A 139 -20.34 -12.94 -124.48
CA THR A 139 -20.65 -14.31 -124.92
C THR A 139 -22.07 -14.44 -125.44
N ALA A 140 -23.04 -13.79 -124.81
CA ALA A 140 -24.40 -13.71 -125.31
C ALA A 140 -24.45 -13.08 -126.71
N LEU A 141 -23.64 -12.04 -126.96
CA LEU A 141 -23.52 -11.44 -128.29
C LEU A 141 -22.89 -12.42 -129.31
N MET A 142 -21.81 -13.12 -128.95
CA MET A 142 -21.19 -14.13 -129.82
C MET A 142 -22.17 -15.26 -130.18
N LEU A 143 -22.93 -15.75 -129.19
CA LEU A 143 -23.98 -16.76 -129.38
C LEU A 143 -25.14 -16.25 -130.25
N SER A 144 -25.35 -14.94 -130.32
CA SER A 144 -26.38 -14.33 -131.18
C SER A 144 -25.93 -14.10 -132.64
N SER A 145 -24.62 -13.93 -132.89
CA SER A 145 -24.09 -13.46 -134.19
C SER A 145 -23.54 -14.55 -135.11
N GLU A 146 -23.19 -15.75 -134.61
CA GLU A 146 -22.62 -16.84 -135.43
C GLU A 146 -23.48 -18.12 -135.40
N SER A 147 -24.14 -18.44 -136.52
CA SER A 147 -24.91 -19.68 -136.70
C SER A 147 -24.06 -20.91 -137.07
N SER A 148 -22.73 -20.79 -137.09
CA SER A 148 -21.82 -21.83 -137.59
C SER A 148 -21.17 -22.68 -136.49
N ASN A 149 -21.01 -22.15 -135.28
CA ASN A 149 -20.37 -22.85 -134.17
C ASN A 149 -21.44 -23.41 -133.21
N PRO A 150 -21.39 -24.71 -132.84
CA PRO A 150 -22.34 -25.26 -131.89
C PRO A 150 -22.22 -24.51 -130.56
N PRO A 151 -23.33 -24.13 -129.90
CA PRO A 151 -23.29 -23.37 -128.64
C PRO A 151 -22.38 -23.97 -127.57
N LEU A 152 -22.26 -25.30 -127.56
CA LEU A 152 -21.37 -26.04 -126.65
C LEU A 152 -19.87 -25.68 -126.84
N LEU A 153 -19.42 -25.41 -128.07
CA LEU A 153 -18.03 -25.02 -128.34
C LEU A 153 -17.71 -23.63 -127.77
N VAL A 154 -18.61 -22.66 -127.96
CA VAL A 154 -18.47 -21.29 -127.45
C VAL A 154 -18.47 -21.27 -125.92
N LEU A 155 -19.33 -22.08 -125.27
CA LEU A 155 -19.33 -22.22 -123.83
C LEU A 155 -18.05 -22.87 -123.30
N ASN A 156 -17.50 -23.87 -124.01
CA ASN A 156 -16.26 -24.53 -123.64
C ASN A 156 -15.04 -23.60 -123.78
N GLU A 157 -14.96 -22.81 -124.86
CA GLU A 157 -13.91 -21.80 -125.02
C GLU A 157 -13.97 -20.72 -123.91
N LEU A 158 -15.17 -20.29 -123.52
CA LEU A 158 -15.33 -19.36 -122.40
C LEU A 158 -14.76 -19.94 -121.11
N LEU A 159 -15.03 -21.20 -120.80
CA LEU A 159 -14.50 -21.84 -119.60
C LEU A 159 -12.97 -21.96 -119.65
N LEU A 160 -12.37 -22.28 -120.81
CA LEU A 160 -10.92 -22.37 -120.97
C LEU A 160 -10.20 -21.02 -120.86
N GLN A 161 -10.86 -19.93 -121.25
CA GLN A 161 -10.27 -18.58 -121.28
C GLN A 161 -10.64 -17.70 -120.06
N SER A 162 -11.52 -18.19 -119.17
CA SER A 162 -12.02 -17.41 -118.04
C SER A 162 -12.01 -18.22 -116.74
N GLN A 163 -12.28 -17.55 -115.62
CA GLN A 163 -12.39 -18.19 -114.29
C GLN A 163 -13.82 -18.67 -114.01
N VAL A 164 -14.63 -18.88 -115.04
CA VAL A 164 -16.00 -19.36 -114.92
C VAL A 164 -15.97 -20.87 -114.79
N GLU A 165 -16.69 -21.43 -113.81
CA GLU A 165 -16.71 -22.87 -113.55
C GLU A 165 -17.86 -23.57 -114.29
N GLU A 166 -19.00 -22.88 -114.44
CA GLU A 166 -20.16 -23.42 -115.15
C GLU A 166 -20.78 -22.38 -116.08
N ALA A 167 -21.08 -22.79 -117.31
CA ALA A 167 -21.80 -21.99 -118.27
C ALA A 167 -22.97 -22.81 -118.82
N THR A 168 -24.19 -22.30 -118.66
CA THR A 168 -25.42 -22.99 -119.09
C THR A 168 -26.25 -22.08 -119.96
N LEU A 169 -26.71 -22.61 -121.09
CA LEU A 169 -27.66 -21.95 -121.97
C LEU A 169 -29.04 -22.59 -121.78
N PHE A 170 -30.00 -21.79 -121.34
CA PHE A 170 -31.39 -22.21 -121.13
C PHE A 170 -32.31 -21.66 -122.21
N SER A 171 -33.37 -22.39 -122.54
CA SER A 171 -34.53 -21.92 -123.30
C SER A 171 -35.48 -21.10 -122.40
N GLN A 172 -36.40 -20.35 -123.00
CA GLN A 172 -37.42 -19.54 -122.31
C GLN A 172 -38.27 -20.35 -121.29
N ASP A 173 -38.44 -21.64 -121.54
CA ASP A 173 -39.14 -22.60 -120.67
C ASP A 173 -38.24 -23.25 -119.60
N GLY A 174 -36.97 -22.83 -119.50
CA GLY A 174 -36.02 -23.36 -118.52
C GLY A 174 -35.38 -24.70 -118.91
N ARG A 175 -35.56 -25.17 -120.14
CA ARG A 175 -34.88 -26.36 -120.67
C ARG A 175 -33.41 -26.05 -120.98
N ILE A 176 -32.51 -26.97 -120.68
CA ILE A 176 -31.08 -26.82 -120.95
C ILE A 176 -30.83 -27.08 -122.44
N ILE A 177 -30.28 -26.10 -123.14
CA ILE A 177 -29.89 -26.17 -124.55
C ILE A 177 -28.45 -26.64 -124.67
N ALA A 178 -27.56 -26.03 -123.89
CA ALA A 178 -26.15 -26.38 -123.82
C ALA A 178 -25.65 -26.17 -122.40
N PHE A 179 -24.73 -27.02 -121.95
CA PHE A 179 -24.11 -26.93 -120.65
C PHE A 179 -22.65 -27.33 -120.78
N SER A 180 -21.78 -26.55 -120.14
CA SER A 180 -20.37 -26.85 -120.01
C SER A 180 -19.91 -26.50 -118.60
N SER A 181 -19.07 -27.34 -118.02
CA SER A 181 -18.47 -27.11 -116.70
C SER A 181 -17.01 -27.51 -116.72
N GLU A 182 -16.19 -26.81 -115.93
CA GLU A 182 -14.80 -27.18 -115.66
C GLU A 182 -14.70 -28.46 -114.81
N ASN A 183 -15.74 -28.77 -114.01
CA ASN A 183 -15.75 -29.93 -113.11
C ASN A 183 -16.49 -31.11 -113.75
N ASN A 184 -15.80 -32.23 -113.98
CA ASN A 184 -16.37 -33.43 -114.62
C ASN A 184 -17.46 -34.14 -113.79
N LEU A 185 -17.70 -33.72 -112.55
CA LEU A 185 -18.65 -34.31 -111.62
C LEU A 185 -20.04 -33.65 -111.65
N THR A 186 -20.18 -32.45 -112.22
CA THR A 186 -21.45 -31.73 -112.32
C THR A 186 -22.17 -32.12 -113.61
N LEU A 187 -23.06 -33.12 -113.53
CA LEU A 187 -23.79 -33.65 -114.70
C LEU A 187 -25.07 -32.86 -115.03
N PHE A 188 -25.59 -32.08 -114.07
CA PHE A 188 -26.79 -31.27 -114.24
C PHE A 188 -26.59 -29.87 -113.63
N PRO A 189 -26.80 -28.78 -114.39
CA PRO A 189 -26.73 -27.43 -113.87
C PRO A 189 -27.88 -27.12 -112.93
N GLY A 190 -27.61 -26.27 -111.94
CA GLY A 190 -28.65 -25.68 -111.09
C GLY A 190 -29.51 -24.70 -111.90
N VAL A 191 -30.82 -24.95 -111.97
CA VAL A 191 -31.78 -24.08 -112.65
C VAL A 191 -31.97 -22.78 -111.85
N PRO A 192 -31.98 -21.60 -112.48
CA PRO A 192 -32.27 -20.34 -111.79
C PRO A 192 -33.66 -20.37 -111.11
N ASN A 193 -33.76 -19.72 -109.95
CA ASN A 193 -35.03 -19.62 -109.21
C ASN A 193 -36.11 -18.88 -110.04
N ALA A 194 -37.39 -19.14 -109.77
CA ALA A 194 -38.53 -18.58 -110.49
C ALA A 194 -38.53 -17.02 -110.53
N MET A 195 -37.99 -16.37 -109.49
CA MET A 195 -37.80 -14.92 -109.46
C MET A 195 -36.76 -14.43 -110.48
N VAL A 196 -35.63 -15.13 -110.61
CA VAL A 196 -34.57 -14.83 -111.59
C VAL A 196 -35.11 -15.01 -113.00
N MET A 197 -35.82 -16.10 -113.25
CA MET A 197 -36.46 -16.39 -114.53
C MET A 197 -37.49 -15.32 -114.93
N ARG A 198 -38.25 -14.78 -113.96
CA ARG A 198 -39.22 -13.69 -114.21
C ARG A 198 -38.51 -12.38 -114.58
N GLN A 199 -37.39 -12.06 -113.94
CA GLN A 199 -36.65 -10.82 -114.19
C GLN A 199 -36.02 -10.80 -115.58
N ILE A 200 -35.48 -11.93 -116.03
CA ILE A 200 -34.84 -12.07 -117.36
C ILE A 200 -35.87 -12.00 -118.50
N ARG A 201 -37.11 -12.47 -118.28
CA ARG A 201 -38.21 -12.33 -119.27
C ARG A 201 -38.55 -10.87 -119.62
N ILE A 202 -38.18 -9.92 -118.75
CA ILE A 202 -38.33 -8.47 -118.99
C ILE A 202 -37.03 -7.88 -119.60
N GLN A 203 -36.17 -8.73 -120.18
CA GLN A 203 -34.87 -8.41 -120.76
C GLN A 203 -33.87 -7.70 -119.82
N LYS A 204 -34.08 -7.78 -118.50
CA LYS A 204 -33.11 -7.30 -117.51
C LYS A 204 -32.22 -8.47 -117.08
N GLY A 205 -30.91 -8.29 -117.22
CA GLY A 205 -29.93 -9.23 -116.68
C GLY A 205 -30.09 -9.38 -115.15
N TYR A 206 -29.69 -10.54 -114.64
CA TYR A 206 -29.61 -10.83 -113.21
C TYR A 206 -28.15 -11.05 -112.84
N SER A 207 -27.70 -10.44 -111.76
CA SER A 207 -26.37 -10.66 -111.22
C SER A 207 -26.40 -10.51 -109.71
N ALA A 208 -25.91 -11.53 -109.01
CA ALA A 208 -25.89 -11.56 -107.54
C ALA A 208 -24.80 -12.50 -107.05
N VAL A 209 -24.31 -12.25 -105.83
CA VAL A 209 -23.53 -13.21 -105.06
C VAL A 209 -24.52 -14.10 -104.31
N GLU A 210 -24.46 -15.41 -104.52
CA GLU A 210 -25.35 -16.39 -103.89
C GLU A 210 -24.54 -17.46 -103.17
N SER A 211 -25.06 -17.96 -102.05
CA SER A 211 -24.53 -19.17 -101.41
C SER A 211 -25.26 -20.37 -102.00
N ILE A 212 -24.51 -21.26 -102.67
CA ILE A 212 -25.03 -22.50 -103.25
C ILE A 212 -24.73 -23.64 -102.28
N ILE A 213 -25.77 -24.42 -101.94
CA ILE A 213 -25.68 -25.59 -101.05
C ILE A 213 -24.58 -26.53 -101.58
N ASP A 214 -23.69 -26.99 -100.69
CA ASP A 214 -22.52 -27.84 -100.95
C ASP A 214 -21.39 -27.25 -101.82
N LYS A 215 -21.53 -26.03 -102.36
CA LYS A 215 -20.49 -25.39 -103.19
C LYS A 215 -19.91 -24.10 -102.58
N GLY A 216 -20.65 -23.38 -101.75
CA GLY A 216 -20.19 -22.14 -101.10
C GLY A 216 -20.63 -20.87 -101.84
N LEU A 217 -19.85 -19.78 -101.72
CA LEU A 217 -20.19 -18.49 -102.33
C LEU A 217 -19.85 -18.45 -103.84
N TYR A 218 -20.85 -18.17 -104.65
CA TYR A 218 -20.74 -18.08 -106.12
C TYR A 218 -21.27 -16.75 -106.62
N LEU A 219 -20.62 -16.23 -107.66
CA LEU A 219 -21.12 -15.17 -108.50
C LEU A 219 -22.03 -15.79 -109.56
N ARG A 220 -23.33 -15.49 -109.50
CA ARG A 220 -24.28 -15.90 -110.53
C ARG A 220 -24.61 -14.70 -111.41
N VAL A 221 -24.43 -14.89 -112.71
CA VAL A 221 -24.85 -13.91 -113.71
C VAL A 221 -25.72 -14.62 -114.73
N VAL A 222 -26.88 -14.05 -115.04
CA VAL A 222 -27.77 -14.55 -116.08
C VAL A 222 -28.16 -13.41 -117.02
N VAL A 223 -27.90 -13.59 -118.31
CA VAL A 223 -28.15 -12.58 -119.34
C VAL A 223 -29.03 -13.16 -120.46
N PRO A 224 -29.95 -12.36 -121.04
CA PRO A 224 -30.70 -12.78 -122.21
C PRO A 224 -29.79 -12.81 -123.46
N VAL A 225 -29.98 -13.82 -124.31
CA VAL A 225 -29.33 -13.97 -125.61
C VAL A 225 -30.39 -13.68 -126.68
N ASN A 226 -30.25 -12.53 -127.34
CA ASN A 226 -31.21 -12.10 -128.36
C ASN A 226 -30.87 -12.73 -129.71
N VAL A 227 -31.56 -13.82 -130.07
CA VAL A 227 -31.44 -14.45 -131.38
C VAL A 227 -32.09 -13.59 -132.48
N LEU A 228 -31.40 -13.38 -133.61
CA LEU A 228 -31.83 -12.51 -134.72
C LEU A 228 -32.98 -13.08 -135.58
N ASN A 229 -33.59 -14.19 -135.16
CA ASN A 229 -34.55 -14.96 -135.95
C ASN A 229 -35.93 -15.00 -135.27
N LEU A 230 -36.99 -14.54 -135.96
CA LEU A 230 -38.37 -14.41 -135.44
C LEU A 230 -39.06 -15.74 -135.06
N LYS A 231 -38.38 -16.89 -135.20
CA LYS A 231 -38.90 -18.25 -134.90
C LYS A 231 -38.24 -18.93 -133.71
N GLU A 232 -37.21 -18.34 -133.10
CA GLU A 232 -36.51 -18.94 -131.96
C GLU A 232 -36.89 -18.23 -130.65
N ASP A 233 -37.16 -19.03 -129.61
CA ASP A 233 -37.46 -18.54 -128.27
C ASP A 233 -36.25 -17.84 -127.64
N ILE A 234 -36.50 -16.90 -126.74
CA ILE A 234 -35.45 -16.17 -126.03
C ILE A 234 -34.58 -17.16 -125.24
N GLN A 235 -33.29 -17.18 -125.52
CA GLN A 235 -32.33 -18.00 -124.79
C GLN A 235 -31.71 -17.20 -123.65
N MET A 236 -31.25 -17.88 -122.61
CA MET A 236 -30.68 -17.26 -121.41
C MET A 236 -29.34 -17.92 -121.10
N LEU A 237 -28.29 -17.13 -121.07
CA LEU A 237 -26.96 -17.58 -120.68
C LEU A 237 -26.77 -17.36 -119.18
N GLN A 238 -26.56 -18.44 -118.44
CA GLN A 238 -26.14 -18.44 -117.04
C GLN A 238 -24.65 -18.73 -116.97
N LEU A 239 -23.92 -17.88 -116.26
CA LEU A 239 -22.55 -18.12 -115.83
C LEU A 239 -22.51 -18.23 -114.31
N LEU A 240 -21.77 -19.22 -113.82
CA LEU A 240 -21.44 -19.41 -112.41
C LEU A 240 -19.93 -19.41 -112.24
N GLN A 241 -19.46 -18.51 -111.38
CA GLN A 241 -18.05 -18.40 -111.03
C GLN A 241 -17.91 -18.49 -109.51
N PRO A 242 -17.04 -19.37 -108.97
CA PRO A 242 -16.78 -19.42 -107.54
C PRO A 242 -16.11 -18.13 -107.08
N VAL A 243 -16.52 -17.61 -105.92
CA VAL A 243 -15.78 -16.53 -105.25
C VAL A 243 -14.43 -17.10 -104.80
N PRO A 244 -13.29 -16.41 -105.03
CA PRO A 244 -11.99 -16.90 -104.60
C PRO A 244 -12.00 -17.28 -103.12
N LEU A 245 -11.53 -18.49 -102.79
CA LEU A 245 -11.62 -19.06 -101.43
C LEU A 245 -11.00 -18.14 -100.36
N GLN A 246 -9.95 -17.39 -100.71
CA GLN A 246 -9.32 -16.41 -99.82
C GLN A 246 -10.26 -15.24 -99.52
N LEU A 247 -10.91 -14.68 -100.55
CA LEU A 247 -11.85 -13.56 -100.38
C LEU A 247 -13.10 -13.97 -99.58
N ALA A 248 -13.62 -15.18 -99.81
CA ALA A 248 -14.74 -15.72 -99.04
C ALA A 248 -14.38 -15.88 -97.55
N LYS A 249 -13.20 -16.48 -97.25
CA LYS A 249 -12.71 -16.62 -95.87
C LYS A 249 -12.41 -15.30 -95.19
N ASP A 250 -11.86 -14.33 -95.93
CA ASP A 250 -11.54 -13.01 -95.38
C ASP A 250 -12.81 -12.19 -95.13
N ALA A 251 -13.82 -12.29 -95.99
CA ALA A 251 -15.13 -11.69 -95.76
C ALA A 251 -15.84 -12.28 -94.53
N GLU A 252 -15.81 -13.60 -94.37
CA GLU A 252 -16.36 -14.30 -93.20
C GLU A 252 -15.65 -13.87 -91.92
N ARG A 253 -14.31 -13.85 -91.89
CA ARG A 253 -13.53 -13.37 -90.73
C ARG A 253 -13.77 -11.92 -90.37
N VAL A 254 -13.93 -11.04 -91.37
CA VAL A 254 -14.23 -9.62 -91.12
C VAL A 254 -15.64 -9.47 -90.57
N GLN A 255 -16.60 -10.26 -91.06
CA GLN A 255 -17.96 -10.26 -90.56
C GLN A 255 -18.06 -10.82 -89.13
N GLU A 256 -17.45 -11.97 -88.85
CA GLU A 256 -17.30 -12.51 -87.49
C GLU A 256 -16.63 -11.48 -86.56
N GLY A 257 -15.55 -10.83 -87.02
CA GLY A 257 -14.85 -9.81 -86.24
C GLY A 257 -15.68 -8.55 -85.96
N ILE A 258 -16.61 -8.17 -86.84
CA ILE A 258 -17.55 -7.07 -86.60
C ILE A 258 -18.61 -7.49 -85.57
N GLU A 259 -19.16 -8.70 -85.69
CA GLU A 259 -20.14 -9.23 -84.74
C GLU A 259 -19.55 -9.32 -83.32
N ASP A 260 -18.36 -9.90 -83.19
CA ASP A 260 -17.60 -9.97 -81.92
C ASP A 260 -17.32 -8.58 -81.35
N TYR A 261 -16.91 -7.62 -82.20
CA TYR A 261 -16.64 -6.25 -81.76
C TYR A 261 -17.91 -5.54 -81.28
N GLN A 262 -19.05 -5.73 -81.95
CA GLN A 262 -20.32 -5.16 -81.54
C GLN A 262 -20.77 -5.71 -80.18
N GLU A 263 -20.65 -7.01 -79.96
CA GLU A 263 -20.94 -7.64 -78.67
C GLU A 263 -20.07 -7.07 -77.54
N LEU A 264 -18.75 -6.96 -77.78
CA LEU A 264 -17.82 -6.38 -76.81
C LEU A 264 -18.09 -4.89 -76.57
N SER A 265 -18.42 -4.11 -77.61
CA SER A 265 -18.74 -2.69 -77.50
C SER A 265 -20.00 -2.46 -76.66
N LEU A 266 -21.04 -3.30 -76.81
CA LEU A 266 -22.24 -3.27 -75.98
C LEU A 266 -21.92 -3.57 -74.51
N SER A 267 -20.89 -4.38 -74.24
CA SER A 267 -20.43 -4.69 -72.87
C SER A 267 -19.50 -3.63 -72.25
N ARG A 268 -19.04 -2.61 -73.01
CA ARG A 268 -18.10 -1.56 -72.55
C ARG A 268 -18.57 -0.87 -71.26
N GLN A 269 -19.85 -0.52 -71.18
CA GLN A 269 -20.41 0.13 -69.99
C GLN A 269 -20.48 -0.84 -68.80
N GLY A 270 -20.76 -2.11 -69.06
CA GLY A 270 -20.76 -3.15 -68.02
C GLY A 270 -19.36 -3.38 -67.43
N LEU A 271 -18.33 -3.33 -68.27
CA LEU A 271 -16.93 -3.53 -67.89
C LEU A 271 -16.39 -2.38 -67.03
N THR A 272 -16.61 -1.13 -67.46
CA THR A 272 -16.22 0.06 -66.68
C THR A 272 -16.90 0.11 -65.31
N TRP A 273 -18.18 -0.28 -65.26
CA TRP A 273 -18.93 -0.34 -64.02
C TRP A 273 -18.48 -1.48 -63.11
N LEU A 274 -18.23 -2.68 -63.64
CA LEU A 274 -17.70 -3.82 -62.88
C LEU A 274 -16.38 -3.48 -62.20
N TYR A 275 -15.42 -2.95 -62.95
CA TYR A 275 -14.12 -2.60 -62.37
C TYR A 275 -14.21 -1.45 -61.36
N SER A 276 -15.08 -0.46 -61.60
CA SER A 276 -15.34 0.61 -60.62
C SER A 276 -15.92 0.04 -59.32
N VAL A 277 -16.84 -0.93 -59.40
CA VAL A 277 -17.37 -1.63 -58.22
C VAL A 277 -16.31 -2.48 -57.52
N THR A 278 -15.45 -3.18 -58.26
CA THR A 278 -14.34 -3.93 -57.66
C THR A 278 -13.36 -3.02 -56.91
N LEU A 279 -12.98 -1.89 -57.52
CA LEU A 279 -12.07 -0.91 -56.90
C LEU A 279 -12.70 -0.22 -55.68
N THR A 280 -13.97 0.16 -55.74
CA THR A 280 -14.69 0.73 -54.58
C THR A 280 -14.82 -0.30 -53.46
N LEU A 281 -15.13 -1.55 -53.78
CA LEU A 281 -15.19 -2.64 -52.81
C LEU A 281 -13.83 -2.89 -52.15
N ALA A 282 -12.74 -2.91 -52.93
CA ALA A 282 -11.38 -3.06 -52.42
C ALA A 282 -10.99 -1.91 -51.48
N LEU A 283 -11.32 -0.66 -51.85
CA LEU A 283 -11.07 0.52 -51.01
C LEU A 283 -11.86 0.44 -49.70
N LEU A 284 -13.15 0.08 -49.75
CA LEU A 284 -13.99 -0.05 -48.57
C LEU A 284 -13.55 -1.20 -47.66
N LEU A 285 -13.11 -2.33 -48.22
CA LEU A 285 -12.55 -3.43 -47.43
C LEU A 285 -11.24 -3.07 -46.75
N SER A 286 -10.37 -2.33 -47.45
CA SER A 286 -9.14 -1.78 -46.87
C SER A 286 -9.45 -0.83 -45.71
N LEU A 287 -10.38 0.11 -45.92
CA LEU A 287 -10.85 1.04 -44.89
C LEU A 287 -11.46 0.31 -43.69
N PHE A 288 -12.33 -0.67 -43.95
CA PHE A 288 -12.94 -1.49 -42.91
C PHE A 288 -11.88 -2.24 -42.11
N SER A 289 -10.91 -2.87 -42.78
CA SER A 289 -9.82 -3.62 -42.14
C SER A 289 -8.90 -2.72 -41.31
N ALA A 290 -8.64 -1.50 -41.76
CA ALA A 290 -7.88 -0.50 -41.01
C ALA A 290 -8.61 -0.05 -39.74
N LEU A 291 -9.90 0.29 -39.86
CA LEU A 291 -10.75 0.67 -38.72
C LEU A 291 -10.90 -0.48 -37.71
N ALA A 292 -11.07 -1.70 -38.22
CA ALA A 292 -11.12 -2.93 -37.45
C ALA A 292 -9.85 -3.16 -36.63
N SER A 293 -8.69 -3.07 -37.30
CA SER A 293 -7.37 -3.25 -36.68
C SER A 293 -7.09 -2.16 -35.64
N ALA A 294 -7.42 -0.90 -35.94
CA ALA A 294 -7.29 0.21 -35.01
C ALA A 294 -8.13 -0.02 -33.73
N SER A 295 -9.38 -0.49 -33.88
CA SER A 295 -10.24 -0.80 -32.73
C SER A 295 -9.69 -1.96 -31.89
N LEU A 296 -9.19 -3.03 -32.52
CA LEU A 296 -8.63 -4.18 -31.81
C LEU A 296 -7.34 -3.83 -31.07
N LEU A 297 -6.43 -3.10 -31.73
CA LEU A 297 -5.17 -2.67 -31.13
C LEU A 297 -5.42 -1.67 -30.00
N SER A 298 -6.38 -0.76 -30.19
CA SER A 298 -6.79 0.17 -29.14
C SER A 298 -7.31 -0.55 -27.90
N GLU A 299 -8.14 -1.60 -28.04
CA GLU A 299 -8.62 -2.38 -26.90
C GLU A 299 -7.47 -3.14 -26.20
N ARG A 300 -6.52 -3.69 -26.96
CA ARG A 300 -5.34 -4.37 -26.41
C ARG A 300 -4.40 -3.44 -25.63
N LEU A 301 -4.19 -2.22 -26.10
CA LEU A 301 -3.26 -1.27 -25.47
C LEU A 301 -3.92 -0.45 -24.35
N SER A 302 -5.18 -0.03 -24.53
CA SER A 302 -5.81 0.94 -23.61
C SER A 302 -6.24 0.31 -22.29
N ALA A 303 -6.64 -0.97 -22.29
CA ALA A 303 -7.11 -1.61 -21.06
C ALA A 303 -5.99 -1.84 -20.03
N PRO A 304 -4.81 -2.41 -20.38
CA PRO A 304 -3.71 -2.57 -19.42
C PRO A 304 -3.15 -1.23 -18.94
N LEU A 305 -2.99 -0.25 -19.85
CA LEU A 305 -2.52 1.08 -19.49
C LEU A 305 -3.50 1.83 -18.58
N GLY A 306 -4.81 1.60 -18.76
CA GLY A 306 -5.83 2.13 -17.85
C GLY A 306 -5.75 1.57 -16.46
N MET A 307 -5.56 0.25 -16.34
CA MET A 307 -5.35 -0.39 -15.04
C MET A 307 -4.08 0.12 -14.35
N LEU A 308 -2.97 0.27 -15.07
CA LEU A 308 -1.74 0.84 -14.51
C LEU A 308 -1.91 2.30 -14.07
N ALA A 309 -2.65 3.11 -14.82
CA ALA A 309 -2.94 4.48 -14.43
C ALA A 309 -3.85 4.57 -13.20
N GLU A 310 -4.84 3.69 -13.07
CA GLU A 310 -5.65 3.59 -11.86
C GLU A 310 -4.81 3.09 -10.66
N GLY A 311 -3.96 2.07 -10.88
CA GLY A 311 -3.03 1.55 -9.88
C GLY A 311 -2.05 2.59 -9.37
N THR A 312 -1.39 3.33 -10.26
CA THR A 312 -0.49 4.43 -9.89
C THR A 312 -1.20 5.53 -9.09
N ARG A 313 -2.47 5.84 -9.42
CA ARG A 313 -3.28 6.80 -8.64
C ARG A 313 -3.64 6.26 -7.26
N ALA A 314 -3.95 4.96 -7.14
CA ALA A 314 -4.21 4.31 -5.85
C ALA A 314 -2.96 4.35 -4.95
N ILE A 315 -1.78 4.06 -5.50
CA ILE A 315 -0.49 4.17 -4.80
C ILE A 315 -0.26 5.61 -4.32
N ALA A 316 -0.55 6.62 -5.15
CA ALA A 316 -0.42 8.02 -4.75
C ALA A 316 -1.36 8.43 -3.60
N GLN A 317 -2.44 7.67 -3.38
CA GLN A 317 -3.37 7.84 -2.26
C GLN A 317 -3.02 6.96 -1.05
N GLY A 318 -1.92 6.19 -1.11
CA GLY A 318 -1.48 5.31 -0.03
C GLY A 318 -2.11 3.91 -0.03
N ASP A 319 -2.82 3.53 -1.09
CA ASP A 319 -3.36 2.17 -1.25
C ASP A 319 -2.44 1.32 -2.15
N TYR A 320 -1.59 0.51 -1.49
CA TYR A 320 -0.64 -0.41 -2.14
C TYR A 320 -1.22 -1.81 -2.34
N SER A 321 -2.45 -2.07 -1.86
CA SER A 321 -3.03 -3.41 -1.84
C SER A 321 -3.59 -3.84 -3.20
N ARG A 322 -3.81 -2.88 -4.12
CA ARG A 322 -4.36 -3.14 -5.45
C ARG A 322 -3.34 -3.77 -6.39
N ARG A 323 -3.38 -5.09 -6.47
CA ARG A 323 -2.59 -5.90 -7.40
C ARG A 323 -3.37 -6.18 -8.68
N HIS A 324 -2.72 -5.99 -9.82
CA HIS A 324 -3.33 -6.24 -11.12
C HIS A 324 -2.85 -7.58 -11.68
N LEU A 325 -3.78 -8.38 -12.19
CA LEU A 325 -3.46 -9.66 -12.82
C LEU A 325 -2.70 -9.40 -14.13
N VAL A 326 -1.54 -10.06 -14.28
CA VAL A 326 -0.77 -10.03 -15.52
C VAL A 326 -1.51 -10.87 -16.57
N GLN A 327 -2.25 -10.21 -17.46
CA GLN A 327 -3.07 -10.87 -18.49
C GLN A 327 -2.34 -11.06 -19.82
N SER A 328 -1.16 -10.46 -19.97
CA SER A 328 -0.39 -10.46 -21.21
C SER A 328 1.03 -10.92 -20.95
N SER A 329 1.62 -11.65 -21.89
CA SER A 329 3.00 -12.12 -21.87
C SER A 329 3.92 -11.28 -22.77
N ASP A 330 3.48 -10.07 -23.14
CA ASP A 330 4.22 -9.09 -23.93
C ASP A 330 4.90 -8.05 -23.02
N GLU A 331 5.40 -6.96 -23.61
CA GLU A 331 6.06 -5.87 -22.90
C GLU A 331 5.15 -5.19 -21.87
N LEU A 332 3.83 -5.17 -22.12
CA LEU A 332 2.85 -4.67 -21.16
C LEU A 332 2.69 -5.63 -19.97
N GLY A 333 2.82 -6.93 -20.23
CA GLY A 333 2.94 -7.96 -19.19
C GLY A 333 4.10 -7.70 -18.24
N VAL A 334 5.31 -7.54 -18.80
CA VAL A 334 6.53 -7.26 -18.04
C VAL A 334 6.43 -5.95 -17.26
N LEU A 335 5.83 -4.91 -17.85
CA LEU A 335 5.57 -3.64 -17.17
C LEU A 335 4.58 -3.80 -16.00
N THR A 336 3.53 -4.61 -16.16
CA THR A 336 2.55 -4.90 -15.10
C THR A 336 3.18 -5.68 -13.96
N GLU A 337 4.05 -6.64 -14.27
CA GLU A 337 4.82 -7.39 -13.27
C GLU A 337 5.79 -6.48 -12.51
N SER A 338 6.52 -5.63 -13.23
CA SER A 338 7.46 -4.66 -12.63
C SER A 338 6.74 -3.63 -11.75
N PHE A 339 5.55 -3.20 -12.16
CA PHE A 339 4.67 -2.35 -11.37
C PHE A 339 4.20 -3.04 -10.09
N ASN A 340 3.74 -4.29 -10.17
CA ASN A 340 3.33 -5.07 -9.00
C ASN A 340 4.51 -5.28 -8.03
N LEU A 341 5.70 -5.59 -8.53
CA LEU A 341 6.92 -5.75 -7.72
C LEU A 341 7.27 -4.45 -6.97
N MET A 342 7.27 -3.32 -7.67
CA MET A 342 7.51 -2.01 -7.06
C MET A 342 6.48 -1.69 -5.98
N THR A 343 5.20 -2.00 -6.25
CA THR A 343 4.11 -1.76 -5.30
C THR A 343 4.29 -2.60 -4.04
N GLN A 344 4.70 -3.86 -4.18
CA GLN A 344 5.03 -4.74 -3.05
C GLN A 344 6.21 -4.21 -2.24
N GLN A 345 7.28 -3.72 -2.89
CA GLN A 345 8.43 -3.14 -2.20
C GLN A 345 8.06 -1.87 -1.42
N LEU A 346 7.16 -1.04 -1.97
CA LEU A 346 6.64 0.14 -1.30
C LEU A 346 5.78 -0.22 -0.07
N GLU A 347 4.90 -1.21 -0.20
CA GLU A 347 4.08 -1.74 0.90
C GLU A 347 4.97 -2.22 2.07
N GLU A 348 6.01 -3.00 1.76
CA GLU A 348 6.96 -3.52 2.74
C GLU A 348 7.81 -2.42 3.38
N ALA A 349 8.29 -1.45 2.59
CA ALA A 349 9.06 -0.32 3.11
C ALA A 349 8.23 0.57 4.04
N GLN A 350 6.95 0.81 3.70
CA GLN A 350 6.06 1.60 4.55
C GLN A 350 5.70 0.87 5.84
N ALA A 351 5.43 -0.44 5.77
CA ALA A 351 5.18 -1.27 6.95
C ALA A 351 6.39 -1.27 7.89
N THR A 352 7.60 -1.41 7.34
CA THR A 352 8.86 -1.34 8.11
C THR A 352 9.04 0.03 8.75
N ALA A 353 8.79 1.12 8.01
CA ALA A 353 8.89 2.47 8.55
C ALA A 353 7.89 2.73 9.69
N GLN A 354 6.64 2.29 9.54
CA GLN A 354 5.62 2.38 10.61
C GLN A 354 6.03 1.55 11.84
N HIS A 355 6.55 0.34 11.64
CA HIS A 355 7.03 -0.49 12.73
C HIS A 355 8.16 0.19 13.51
N ASN A 356 9.20 0.68 12.82
CA ASN A 356 10.31 1.40 13.43
C ASN A 356 9.83 2.67 14.16
N GLN A 357 8.84 3.38 13.61
CA GLN A 357 8.26 4.55 14.27
C GLN A 357 7.57 4.17 15.59
N HIS A 358 6.76 3.10 15.58
CA HIS A 358 6.15 2.58 16.81
C HIS A 358 7.19 2.10 17.83
N GLU A 359 8.28 1.46 17.40
CA GLU A 359 9.36 1.06 18.30
C GLU A 359 10.04 2.27 18.94
N VAL A 360 10.32 3.33 18.17
CA VAL A 360 10.91 4.58 18.70
C VAL A 360 9.97 5.27 19.68
N GLU A 361 8.68 5.37 19.36
CA GLU A 361 7.67 5.96 20.26
C GLU A 361 7.52 5.16 21.55
N SER A 362 7.47 3.83 21.45
CA SER A 362 7.41 2.92 22.61
C SER A 362 8.67 3.04 23.48
N ALA A 363 9.86 3.02 22.87
CA ALA A 363 11.13 3.19 23.58
C ALA A 363 11.21 4.56 24.27
N ARG A 364 10.75 5.62 23.60
CA ARG A 364 10.68 6.97 24.18
C ARG A 364 9.75 7.02 25.38
N ALA A 365 8.52 6.51 25.25
CA ALA A 365 7.55 6.46 26.34
C ALA A 365 8.07 5.62 27.53
N HIS A 366 8.77 4.51 27.24
CA HIS A 366 9.40 3.69 28.26
C HIS A 366 10.49 4.44 29.04
N LEU A 367 11.37 5.16 28.34
CA LEU A 367 12.41 6.00 28.97
C LEU A 367 11.80 7.13 29.80
N GLU A 368 10.76 7.81 29.30
CA GLU A 368 10.06 8.86 30.05
C GLU A 368 9.42 8.29 31.34
N SER A 369 8.83 7.09 31.28
CA SER A 369 8.29 6.42 32.46
C SER A 369 9.37 5.98 33.46
N ILE A 370 10.54 5.52 33.00
CA ILE A 370 11.67 5.20 33.88
C ILE A 370 12.13 6.47 34.60
N LEU A 371 12.37 7.55 33.85
CA LEU A 371 12.84 8.81 34.41
C LEU A 371 11.86 9.39 35.45
N ALA A 372 10.55 9.29 35.19
CA ALA A 372 9.52 9.79 36.09
C ALA A 372 9.40 9.02 37.42
N ASN A 373 9.76 7.73 37.46
CA ASN A 373 9.63 6.87 38.64
C ASN A 373 10.95 6.63 39.41
N LEU A 374 12.08 7.16 38.92
CA LEU A 374 13.34 7.12 39.66
C LEU A 374 13.24 7.98 40.92
N SER A 375 13.66 7.47 42.09
CA SER A 375 13.69 8.24 43.34
C SER A 375 14.77 9.32 43.35
N SER A 376 15.81 9.18 42.52
CA SER A 376 16.91 10.14 42.37
C SER A 376 16.50 11.31 41.47
N GLY A 377 17.04 12.49 41.76
CA GLY A 377 16.91 13.64 40.87
C GLY A 377 17.85 13.49 39.68
N VAL A 378 17.35 13.68 38.45
CA VAL A 378 18.12 13.62 37.21
C VAL A 378 17.98 14.94 36.46
N LEU A 379 19.11 15.56 36.12
CA LEU A 379 19.21 16.75 35.28
C LEU A 379 20.07 16.44 34.06
N VAL A 380 19.59 16.79 32.88
CA VAL A 380 20.29 16.61 31.61
C VAL A 380 20.61 17.99 31.04
N PHE A 381 21.87 18.17 30.68
CA PHE A 381 22.41 19.41 30.14
C PHE A 381 22.96 19.21 28.74
N ASP A 382 22.92 20.24 27.91
CA ASP A 382 23.57 20.28 26.59
C ASP A 382 25.08 20.59 26.67
N GLU A 383 25.76 20.72 25.53
CA GLU A 383 27.21 21.03 25.47
C GLU A 383 27.57 22.37 26.13
N GLN A 384 26.61 23.30 26.23
CA GLN A 384 26.77 24.63 26.83
C GLN A 384 26.30 24.68 28.29
N LEU A 385 25.99 23.51 28.89
CA LEU A 385 25.43 23.38 30.25
C LEU A 385 24.08 24.08 30.44
N VAL A 386 23.26 24.12 29.39
CA VAL A 386 21.85 24.52 29.46
C VAL A 386 21.01 23.34 29.90
N LEU A 387 20.11 23.55 30.87
CA LEU A 387 19.19 22.51 31.32
C LEU A 387 18.23 22.16 30.19
N SER A 388 18.30 20.92 29.71
CA SER A 388 17.46 20.40 28.63
C SER A 388 16.31 19.53 29.14
N LYS A 389 16.53 18.75 30.20
CA LYS A 389 15.50 17.90 30.82
C LYS A 389 15.75 17.74 32.32
N ALA A 390 14.67 17.61 33.07
CA ALA A 390 14.68 17.23 34.47
C ALA A 390 13.56 16.21 34.76
N ASN A 391 13.79 15.29 35.70
CA ASN A 391 12.73 14.40 36.17
C ASN A 391 11.96 14.98 37.36
N ARG A 392 10.77 14.44 37.63
CA ARG A 392 9.90 14.88 38.73
C ARG A 392 10.59 14.81 40.11
N SER A 393 11.42 13.79 40.32
CA SER A 393 12.13 13.62 41.58
C SER A 393 13.18 14.70 41.81
N ALA A 394 13.76 15.28 40.76
CA ALA A 394 14.63 16.45 40.89
C ALA A 394 13.88 17.65 41.47
N GLU A 395 12.65 17.91 41.03
CA GLU A 395 11.81 18.99 41.58
C GLU A 395 11.47 18.73 43.06
N GLN A 396 11.13 17.48 43.40
CA GLN A 396 10.77 17.11 44.77
C GLN A 396 11.95 17.19 45.74
N ILE A 397 13.12 16.71 45.34
CA ILE A 397 14.32 16.73 46.19
C ILE A 397 14.83 18.17 46.33
N LEU A 398 14.90 18.94 45.24
CA LEU A 398 15.38 20.31 45.28
C LEU A 398 14.37 21.29 45.89
N GLN A 399 13.09 20.92 45.90
CA GLN A 399 11.94 21.75 46.32
C GLN A 399 11.77 23.01 45.47
N VAL A 400 12.10 22.91 44.18
CA VAL A 400 12.04 24.00 43.21
C VAL A 400 11.28 23.53 41.97
N PRO A 401 10.34 24.32 41.41
CA PRO A 401 9.72 24.01 40.13
C PRO A 401 10.76 24.16 39.00
N LEU A 402 11.18 23.03 38.41
CA LEU A 402 12.21 23.02 37.35
C LEU A 402 11.60 23.31 35.97
N ILE A 403 10.27 23.20 35.82
CA ILE A 403 9.53 23.59 34.61
C ILE A 403 9.79 25.05 34.19
N SER A 404 9.96 25.97 35.15
CA SER A 404 10.28 27.38 34.87
C SER A 404 11.75 27.63 34.49
N LEU A 405 12.60 26.62 34.56
CA LEU A 405 14.04 26.69 34.33
C LEU A 405 14.46 25.91 33.07
N ASP A 406 13.51 25.39 32.29
CA ASP A 406 13.76 24.68 31.04
C ASP A 406 14.39 25.62 30.00
N GLY A 407 15.55 25.24 29.46
CA GLY A 407 16.33 26.08 28.54
C GLY A 407 17.18 27.18 29.21
N ALA A 408 17.26 27.23 30.54
CA ALA A 408 18.16 28.14 31.24
C ALA A 408 19.59 27.59 31.33
N ILE A 409 20.59 28.47 31.14
CA ILE A 409 22.00 28.15 31.42
C ILE A 409 22.12 27.89 32.94
N ILE A 410 22.96 26.93 33.33
CA ILE A 410 23.15 26.54 34.74
C ILE A 410 23.42 27.73 35.68
N GLU A 411 24.10 28.77 35.19
CA GLU A 411 24.38 30.01 35.95
C GLU A 411 23.13 30.89 36.10
N GLY A 412 22.30 31.00 35.07
CA GLY A 412 21.04 31.74 35.12
C GLY A 412 19.96 31.07 35.97
N CYS A 413 20.14 29.79 36.31
CA CYS A 413 19.27 29.10 37.28
C CYS A 413 19.40 29.67 38.69
N VAL A 414 20.57 30.24 39.04
CA VAL A 414 20.83 30.87 40.34
C VAL A 414 20.14 32.22 40.46
N ASP A 415 20.01 32.96 39.35
CA ASP A 415 19.35 34.26 39.32
C ASP A 415 17.86 34.16 39.65
N ASN A 416 17.21 33.08 39.20
CA ASN A 416 15.79 32.82 39.49
C ASN A 416 15.59 32.17 40.86
N GLU A 417 16.50 31.29 41.29
CA GLU A 417 16.39 30.51 42.52
C GLU A 417 17.72 30.45 43.29
N PRO A 418 17.96 31.38 44.22
CA PRO A 418 19.24 31.49 44.95
C PRO A 418 19.61 30.23 45.74
N GLN A 419 18.62 29.41 46.10
CA GLN A 419 18.81 28.15 46.84
C GLN A 419 19.62 27.11 46.04
N LEU A 420 19.67 27.24 44.71
CA LEU A 420 20.42 26.34 43.83
C LEU A 420 21.91 26.70 43.72
N GLN A 421 22.36 27.84 44.27
CA GLN A 421 23.74 28.32 44.13
C GLN A 421 24.79 27.28 44.54
N ALA A 422 24.55 26.59 45.66
CA ALA A 422 25.47 25.57 46.15
C ALA A 422 25.50 24.33 45.23
N LEU A 423 24.35 23.94 44.67
CA LEU A 423 24.26 22.83 43.72
C LEU A 423 24.98 23.16 42.40
N VAL A 424 24.72 24.35 41.85
CA VAL A 424 25.32 24.83 40.59
C VAL A 424 26.84 24.90 40.69
N THR A 425 27.36 25.36 41.84
CA THR A 425 28.80 25.45 42.08
C THR A 425 29.46 24.06 42.06
N GLU A 426 28.87 23.10 42.76
CA GLU A 426 29.36 21.71 42.79
C GLU A 426 29.29 21.02 41.41
N ILE A 427 28.23 21.26 40.64
CA ILE A 427 28.09 20.72 39.28
C ILE A 427 29.16 21.28 38.33
N ARG A 428 29.40 22.60 38.38
CA ARG A 428 30.42 23.27 37.56
C ARG A 428 31.82 22.77 37.88
N GLU A 429 32.16 22.66 39.16
CA GLU A 429 33.46 22.09 39.57
C GLU A 429 33.59 20.62 39.17
N GLY A 430 32.51 19.83 39.27
CA GLY A 430 32.47 18.44 38.82
C GLY A 430 32.79 18.30 37.34
N PHE A 431 32.11 19.07 36.48
CA PHE A 431 32.36 19.06 35.03
C PHE A 431 33.65 19.77 34.59
N GLY A 432 34.23 20.62 35.45
CA GLY A 432 35.50 21.30 35.24
C GLY A 432 36.74 20.49 35.62
N SER A 433 36.58 19.40 36.38
CA SER A 433 37.67 18.47 36.67
C SER A 433 38.07 17.66 35.41
N GLU A 434 39.36 17.61 35.07
CA GLU A 434 39.91 16.96 33.85
C GLU A 434 39.78 15.41 33.83
N THR A 435 38.97 14.83 34.70
CA THR A 435 38.69 13.39 34.71
C THR A 435 37.61 13.05 33.70
N ALA A 436 37.98 12.31 32.65
CA ALA A 436 37.10 11.80 31.59
C ALA A 436 36.12 10.68 32.06
N GLY A 437 35.62 10.75 33.30
CA GLY A 437 34.82 9.73 33.96
C GLY A 437 33.64 10.29 34.75
N VAL A 438 32.98 9.40 35.51
CA VAL A 438 31.91 9.77 36.45
C VAL A 438 32.55 10.45 37.67
N TRP A 439 32.14 11.69 37.96
CA TRP A 439 32.53 12.39 39.17
C TRP A 439 31.44 12.25 40.24
N GLN A 440 31.84 12.31 41.51
CA GLN A 440 30.93 12.22 42.65
C GLN A 440 31.32 13.25 43.71
N ARG A 441 30.35 14.01 44.22
CA ARG A 441 30.54 15.06 45.22
C ARG A 441 29.40 15.06 46.23
N GLN A 442 29.66 15.51 47.44
CA GLN A 442 28.67 15.58 48.52
C GLN A 442 28.38 17.04 48.83
N LEU A 443 27.11 17.42 48.74
CA LEU A 443 26.63 18.75 49.07
C LEU A 443 25.82 18.70 50.37
N THR A 444 26.12 19.58 51.32
CA THR A 444 25.26 19.80 52.49
C THR A 444 24.58 21.14 52.33
N ARG A 445 23.25 21.17 52.39
CA ARG A 445 22.45 22.40 52.34
C ARG A 445 21.47 22.47 53.51
N LEU A 446 21.09 23.69 53.87
CA LEU A 446 20.08 23.94 54.89
C LEU A 446 18.72 24.11 54.22
N VAL A 447 17.76 23.25 54.54
CA VAL A 447 16.37 23.31 54.04
C VAL A 447 15.45 23.27 55.26
N ASP A 448 14.55 24.24 55.42
CA ASP A 448 13.61 24.32 56.55
C ASP A 448 14.25 24.12 57.94
N SER A 449 15.44 24.70 58.17
CA SER A 449 16.25 24.54 59.40
C SER A 449 16.79 23.13 59.68
N GLN A 450 16.77 22.24 58.70
CA GLN A 450 17.42 20.92 58.75
C GLN A 450 18.55 20.81 57.72
N ASN A 451 19.60 20.06 58.07
CA ASN A 451 20.69 19.77 57.14
C ASN A 451 20.28 18.64 56.20
N GLN A 452 20.10 18.95 54.92
CA GLN A 452 19.96 17.96 53.86
C GLN A 452 21.32 17.68 53.23
N VAL A 453 21.63 16.40 53.04
CA VAL A 453 22.86 15.94 52.39
C VAL A 453 22.52 15.28 51.07
N LEU A 454 23.00 15.87 49.98
CA LEU A 454 22.84 15.36 48.63
C LEU A 454 24.14 14.73 48.14
N LEU A 455 24.04 13.54 47.57
CA LEU A 455 25.13 12.89 46.85
C LEU A 455 24.96 13.12 45.36
N ILE A 456 25.80 13.96 44.77
CA ILE A 456 25.72 14.38 43.39
C ILE A 456 26.72 13.58 42.56
N ARG A 457 26.27 13.01 41.45
CA ARG A 457 27.08 12.30 40.48
C ARG A 457 26.88 12.93 39.11
N GLY A 458 27.93 13.10 38.33
CA GLY A 458 27.77 13.57 36.97
C GLY A 458 28.70 12.88 35.98
N THR A 459 28.26 12.84 34.74
CA THR A 459 29.00 12.24 33.62
C THR A 459 28.75 13.03 32.34
N ARG A 460 29.76 13.15 31.48
CA ARG A 460 29.59 13.79 30.18
C ARG A 460 29.06 12.78 29.16
N LEU A 461 28.09 13.20 28.36
CA LEU A 461 27.54 12.37 27.30
C LEU A 461 28.47 12.39 26.07
N PRO A 462 28.58 11.26 25.33
CA PRO A 462 29.32 11.23 24.07
C PRO A 462 28.76 12.22 23.05
N LYS A 463 29.62 12.82 22.22
CA LYS A 463 29.19 13.75 21.16
C LYS A 463 28.18 13.15 20.16
N ILE A 464 28.22 11.83 19.96
CA ILE A 464 27.26 11.09 19.11
C ILE A 464 25.82 11.21 19.64
N SER A 465 25.64 11.39 20.95
CA SER A 465 24.34 11.50 21.62
C SER A 465 23.84 12.95 21.76
N GLY A 466 24.49 13.92 21.09
CA GLY A 466 24.19 15.35 21.23
C GLY A 466 25.11 16.10 22.21
N GLY A 467 26.08 15.41 22.82
CA GLY A 467 27.02 16.02 23.78
C GLY A 467 26.34 16.45 25.08
N GLY A 468 27.06 17.19 25.93
CA GLY A 468 26.57 17.69 27.21
C GLY A 468 26.86 16.80 28.41
N GLY A 469 25.95 16.79 29.40
CA GLY A 469 26.18 16.11 30.67
C GLY A 469 24.90 15.69 31.39
N VAL A 470 24.97 14.58 32.11
CA VAL A 470 23.89 14.12 33.00
C VAL A 470 24.37 14.23 34.43
N VAL A 471 23.55 14.83 35.29
CA VAL A 471 23.76 14.90 36.73
C VAL A 471 22.63 14.15 37.42
N VAL A 472 23.00 13.23 38.30
CA VAL A 472 22.09 12.48 39.16
C VAL A 472 22.40 12.81 40.60
N PHE A 473 21.40 13.08 41.43
CA PHE A 473 21.60 13.33 42.86
C PHE A 473 20.60 12.59 43.74
N ASP A 474 21.12 12.05 44.84
CA ASP A 474 20.38 11.28 45.84
C ASP A 474 20.33 12.05 47.18
N ASP A 475 19.17 12.11 47.84
CA ASP A 475 19.09 12.56 49.23
C ASP A 475 19.50 11.41 50.17
N ILE A 476 20.68 11.54 50.77
CA ILE A 476 21.27 10.54 51.67
C ILE A 476 21.15 10.94 53.14
N THR A 477 20.36 11.95 53.48
CA THR A 477 20.23 12.49 54.84
C THR A 477 19.81 11.41 55.83
N ASN A 478 18.72 10.69 55.52
CA ASN A 478 18.21 9.62 56.37
C ASN A 478 19.20 8.43 56.45
N LEU A 479 19.83 8.07 55.32
CA LEU A 479 20.82 7.00 55.27
C LEU A 479 22.00 7.29 56.20
N LEU A 480 22.53 8.51 56.19
CA LEU A 480 23.63 8.92 57.05
C LEU A 480 23.23 8.96 58.54
N GLN A 481 22.00 9.35 58.86
CA GLN A 481 21.48 9.31 60.23
C GLN A 481 21.39 7.87 60.76
N VAL A 482 20.86 6.95 59.95
CA VAL A 482 20.78 5.52 60.29
C VAL A 482 22.17 4.92 60.47
N GLN A 483 23.11 5.18 59.55
CA GLN A 483 24.49 4.70 59.67
C GLN A 483 25.16 5.18 60.96
N ARG A 484 24.98 6.45 61.33
CA ARG A 484 25.51 7.00 62.57
C ARG A 484 24.90 6.32 63.80
N ALA A 485 23.60 6.07 63.80
CA ALA A 485 22.91 5.40 64.89
C ALA A 485 23.40 3.95 65.09
N VAL A 486 23.58 3.20 63.99
CA VAL A 486 24.11 1.82 64.03
C VAL A 486 25.53 1.78 64.57
N ALA A 487 26.42 2.64 64.05
CA ALA A 487 27.80 2.72 64.52
C ALA A 487 27.88 3.08 66.01
N TRP A 488 27.04 4.01 66.47
CA TRP A 488 26.95 4.38 67.87
C TRP A 488 26.46 3.22 68.76
N GLY A 489 25.52 2.43 68.26
CA GLY A 489 25.01 1.24 68.94
C GLY A 489 26.07 0.15 69.15
N GLU A 490 26.89 -0.10 68.13
CA GLU A 490 28.00 -1.06 68.21
C GLU A 490 29.06 -0.60 69.22
N VAL A 491 29.46 0.67 69.15
CA VAL A 491 30.45 1.27 70.07
C VAL A 491 29.98 1.14 71.52
N ALA A 492 28.73 1.48 71.82
CA ALA A 492 28.18 1.40 73.17
C ALA A 492 28.10 -0.04 73.71
N ARG A 493 27.73 -1.02 72.87
CA ARG A 493 27.72 -2.44 73.26
C ARG A 493 29.11 -2.95 73.62
N ARG A 494 30.12 -2.59 72.82
CA ARG A 494 31.50 -2.98 73.05
C ARG A 494 32.05 -2.36 74.35
N LEU A 495 31.83 -1.07 74.55
CA LEU A 495 32.20 -0.38 75.79
C LEU A 495 31.53 -1.02 77.02
N ALA A 496 30.26 -1.42 76.91
CA ALA A 496 29.58 -2.05 78.03
C ALA A 496 30.19 -3.41 78.44
N HIS A 497 30.61 -4.21 77.46
CA HIS A 497 31.34 -5.45 77.75
C HIS A 497 32.72 -5.17 78.36
N GLU A 498 33.46 -4.21 77.80
CA GLU A 498 34.79 -3.86 78.27
C GLU A 498 34.78 -3.25 79.68
N ILE A 499 33.71 -2.56 80.11
CA ILE A 499 33.55 -2.04 81.48
C ILE A 499 33.04 -3.12 82.46
N LYS A 500 32.20 -4.07 82.03
CA LYS A 500 31.76 -5.20 82.90
C LYS A 500 32.92 -6.12 83.32
N ASN A 501 33.90 -6.28 82.42
CA ASN A 501 35.06 -7.14 82.62
C ASN A 501 35.93 -6.77 83.83
N PRO A 502 36.30 -5.49 84.08
CA PRO A 502 37.02 -5.09 85.30
C PRO A 502 36.11 -5.03 86.53
N LEU A 503 34.82 -4.71 86.38
CA LEU A 503 33.90 -4.60 87.52
C LEU A 503 33.66 -5.94 88.23
N THR A 504 33.55 -7.05 87.50
CA THR A 504 33.23 -8.35 88.10
C THR A 504 34.35 -8.90 89.01
N PRO A 505 35.64 -8.85 88.61
CA PRO A 505 36.75 -9.19 89.50
C PRO A 505 36.91 -8.24 90.69
N ILE A 506 36.58 -6.94 90.55
CA ILE A 506 36.61 -5.99 91.68
C ILE A 506 35.59 -6.41 92.74
N GLN A 507 34.35 -6.75 92.32
CA GLN A 507 33.33 -7.29 93.22
C GLN A 507 33.78 -8.57 93.91
N LEU A 508 34.21 -9.58 93.13
CA LEU A 508 34.67 -10.87 93.68
C LEU A 508 35.87 -10.72 94.61
N SER A 509 36.77 -9.78 94.34
CA SER A 509 37.92 -9.50 95.19
C SER A 509 37.48 -8.90 96.52
N ALA A 510 36.54 -7.95 96.52
CA ALA A 510 35.97 -7.37 97.73
C ALA A 510 35.24 -8.42 98.57
N GLU A 511 34.37 -9.22 97.96
CA GLU A 511 33.64 -10.32 98.61
C GLU A 511 34.60 -11.38 99.17
N ARG A 512 35.65 -11.74 98.42
CA ARG A 512 36.66 -12.72 98.85
C ARG A 512 37.49 -12.21 100.02
N VAL A 513 37.89 -10.94 100.01
CA VAL A 513 38.64 -10.31 101.11
C VAL A 513 37.76 -10.29 102.37
N GLN A 514 36.49 -9.91 102.24
CA GLN A 514 35.50 -9.98 103.32
C GLN A 514 35.40 -11.39 103.89
N HIS A 515 35.05 -12.39 103.06
CA HIS A 515 34.84 -13.77 103.48
C HIS A 515 36.08 -14.40 104.16
N LYS A 516 37.28 -14.08 103.68
CA LYS A 516 38.53 -14.67 104.20
C LYS A 516 39.01 -14.04 105.52
N LEU A 517 38.75 -12.75 105.73
CA LEU A 517 39.30 -11.99 106.87
C LEU A 517 38.28 -11.72 107.98
N ILE A 518 36.98 -11.77 107.71
CA ILE A 518 35.94 -11.38 108.69
C ILE A 518 35.98 -12.18 109.99
N HIS A 519 36.36 -13.46 109.93
CA HIS A 519 36.49 -14.34 111.10
C HIS A 519 37.89 -14.33 111.73
N LYS A 520 38.83 -13.55 111.19
CA LYS A 520 40.24 -13.46 111.66
C LYS A 520 40.58 -12.13 112.30
N LEU A 521 39.64 -11.19 112.30
CA LEU A 521 39.78 -9.84 112.84
C LEU A 521 38.97 -9.70 114.13
N ASN A 522 39.44 -8.81 114.99
CA ASN A 522 38.74 -8.24 116.14
C ASN A 522 37.47 -7.50 115.69
N GLU A 523 36.45 -7.40 116.56
CA GLU A 523 35.11 -6.92 116.19
C GLU A 523 35.09 -5.54 115.51
N ASP A 524 35.94 -4.61 115.94
CA ASP A 524 36.03 -3.27 115.34
C ASP A 524 36.58 -3.31 113.91
N ASP A 525 37.68 -4.05 113.69
CA ASP A 525 38.30 -4.19 112.37
C ASP A 525 37.43 -5.03 111.41
N ALA A 526 36.71 -6.03 111.93
CA ALA A 526 35.74 -6.81 111.15
C ALA A 526 34.56 -5.94 110.67
N ARG A 527 34.04 -5.03 111.53
CA ARG A 527 32.99 -4.07 111.15
C ARG A 527 33.46 -3.07 110.10
N VAL A 528 34.69 -2.55 110.23
CA VAL A 528 35.27 -1.63 109.24
C VAL A 528 35.48 -2.34 107.90
N LEU A 529 36.00 -3.57 107.91
CA LEU A 529 36.16 -4.37 106.70
C LEU A 529 34.81 -4.62 106.02
N GLN A 530 33.82 -5.11 106.77
CA GLN A 530 32.47 -5.40 106.27
C GLN A 530 31.84 -4.16 105.62
N ARG A 531 31.85 -3.02 106.31
CA ARG A 531 31.28 -1.77 105.77
C ARG A 531 31.99 -1.32 104.49
N SER A 532 33.31 -1.47 104.44
CA SER A 532 34.12 -1.07 103.28
C SER A 532 33.88 -1.97 102.07
N THR A 533 33.85 -3.30 102.27
CA THR A 533 33.60 -4.26 101.19
C THR A 533 32.17 -4.20 100.69
N GLU A 534 31.17 -4.05 101.58
CA GLU A 534 29.78 -3.82 101.20
C GLU A 534 29.62 -2.53 100.39
N THR A 535 30.32 -1.45 100.76
CA THR A 535 30.30 -0.20 99.99
C THR A 535 30.87 -0.40 98.59
N ILE A 536 31.98 -1.14 98.45
CA ILE A 536 32.58 -1.45 97.14
C ILE A 536 31.63 -2.31 96.30
N VAL A 537 31.04 -3.36 96.86
CA VAL A 537 30.07 -4.22 96.17
C VAL A 537 28.88 -3.41 95.67
N ASN A 538 28.28 -2.60 96.54
CA ASN A 538 27.16 -1.73 96.20
C ASN A 538 27.52 -0.73 95.09
N GLN A 539 28.72 -0.16 95.11
CA GLN A 539 29.17 0.78 94.08
C GLN A 539 29.43 0.10 92.74
N VAL A 540 30.02 -1.10 92.76
CA VAL A 540 30.23 -1.91 91.56
C VAL A 540 28.90 -2.35 90.95
N GLU A 541 27.92 -2.72 91.78
CA GLU A 541 26.57 -3.08 91.32
C GLU A 541 25.84 -1.89 90.69
N ALA A 542 25.95 -0.69 91.28
CA ALA A 542 25.44 0.54 90.69
C ALA A 542 26.09 0.85 89.32
N LEU A 543 27.41 0.66 89.19
CA LEU A 543 28.11 0.82 87.92
C LEU A 543 27.69 -0.24 86.89
N LYS A 544 27.53 -1.51 87.29
CA LYS A 544 27.01 -2.58 86.43
C LYS A 544 25.61 -2.24 85.91
N LYS A 545 24.75 -1.67 86.75
CA LYS A 545 23.40 -1.21 86.37
C LYS A 545 23.47 -0.08 85.34
N MET A 546 24.27 0.96 85.59
CA MET A 546 24.44 2.08 84.65
C MET A 546 24.98 1.64 83.28
N VAL A 547 25.97 0.73 83.28
CA VAL A 547 26.56 0.19 82.06
C VAL A 547 25.56 -0.68 81.28
N ASN A 548 24.70 -1.43 81.98
CA ASN A 548 23.61 -2.19 81.36
C ASN A 548 22.59 -1.28 80.70
N GLU A 549 22.16 -0.21 81.39
CA GLU A 549 21.21 0.77 80.85
C GLU A 549 21.78 1.51 79.63
N PHE A 550 23.05 1.90 79.67
CA PHE A 550 23.74 2.51 78.53
C PHE A 550 23.79 1.57 77.31
N SER A 551 24.12 0.29 77.53
CA SER A 551 24.13 -0.71 76.46
C SER A 551 22.73 -0.97 75.87
N GLN A 552 21.69 -0.91 76.70
CA GLN A 552 20.31 -1.10 76.25
C GLN A 552 19.81 0.10 75.44
N TYR A 553 20.12 1.33 75.86
CA TYR A 553 19.79 2.55 75.13
C TYR A 553 20.35 2.56 73.71
N ALA A 554 21.59 2.08 73.56
CA ALA A 554 22.29 2.05 72.28
C ALA A 554 21.92 0.82 71.42
N ARG A 555 21.14 -0.12 71.94
CA ARG A 555 20.64 -1.24 71.15
C ARG A 555 19.54 -0.74 70.21
N ILE A 556 19.52 -1.29 69.00
CA ILE A 556 18.38 -1.27 68.10
C ILE A 556 17.70 -2.63 68.28
N PRO A 557 16.79 -2.81 69.24
CA PRO A 557 15.98 -4.03 69.31
C PRO A 557 15.02 -4.08 68.12
N GLU A 558 14.71 -5.28 67.64
CA GLU A 558 13.59 -5.47 66.71
C GLU A 558 12.29 -5.24 67.47
N LEU A 559 11.54 -4.21 67.05
CA LEU A 559 10.27 -3.85 67.65
C LEU A 559 9.20 -4.89 67.29
N GLU A 560 8.82 -5.74 68.23
CA GLU A 560 7.76 -6.74 68.01
C GLU A 560 6.37 -6.18 68.35
N LEU A 561 5.80 -5.43 67.41
CA LEU A 561 4.44 -4.88 67.56
C LEU A 561 3.37 -5.97 67.51
N ARG A 562 2.71 -6.23 68.64
CA ARG A 562 1.56 -7.14 68.73
C ARG A 562 0.32 -6.38 69.21
N GLN A 563 -0.87 -6.88 68.89
CA GLN A 563 -2.08 -6.35 69.49
C GLN A 563 -2.06 -6.61 70.99
N LEU A 564 -2.11 -5.53 71.77
CA LEU A 564 -1.94 -5.56 73.21
C LEU A 564 -3.12 -4.84 73.88
N ASP A 565 -3.73 -5.52 74.86
CA ASP A 565 -4.59 -4.88 75.84
C ASP A 565 -3.69 -4.11 76.82
N PHE A 566 -3.63 -2.79 76.63
CA PHE A 566 -2.77 -1.92 77.43
C PHE A 566 -3.18 -1.88 78.90
N ASN A 567 -4.48 -1.93 79.20
CA ASN A 567 -4.98 -1.94 80.57
C ASN A 567 -4.58 -3.20 81.31
N ARG A 568 -4.62 -4.35 80.64
CA ARG A 568 -4.12 -5.60 81.21
C ARG A 568 -2.64 -5.49 81.56
N LEU A 569 -1.82 -4.94 80.67
CA LEU A 569 -0.40 -4.71 80.93
C LEU A 569 -0.17 -3.78 82.13
N VAL A 570 -0.91 -2.67 82.21
CA VAL A 570 -0.85 -1.72 83.34
C VAL A 570 -1.19 -2.43 84.65
N ARG A 571 -2.29 -3.19 84.71
CA ARG A 571 -2.69 -3.95 85.91
C ARG A 571 -1.63 -4.97 86.33
N GLU A 572 -1.06 -5.70 85.38
CA GLU A 572 0.03 -6.66 85.66
C GLU A 572 1.22 -5.98 86.33
N VAL A 573 1.66 -4.82 85.84
CA VAL A 573 2.78 -4.07 86.43
C VAL A 573 2.42 -3.52 87.80
N LEU A 574 1.23 -2.93 87.96
CA LEU A 574 0.78 -2.39 89.24
C LEU A 574 0.73 -3.47 90.34
N SER A 575 0.27 -4.68 90.01
CA SER A 575 0.22 -5.80 90.96
C SER A 575 1.59 -6.20 91.51
N MET A 576 2.67 -6.07 90.74
CA MET A 576 4.03 -6.38 91.19
C MET A 576 4.55 -5.36 92.21
N TYR A 577 4.11 -4.11 92.10
CA TYR A 577 4.46 -3.04 93.05
C TYR A 577 3.61 -3.08 94.33
N GLU A 578 2.39 -3.60 94.27
CA GLU A 578 1.59 -3.90 95.47
C GLU A 578 2.23 -5.00 96.32
N VAL A 579 2.75 -6.07 95.71
CA VAL A 579 3.38 -7.20 96.41
C VAL A 579 4.79 -6.87 96.94
N SER A 580 5.62 -6.17 96.17
CA SER A 580 7.00 -5.81 96.59
C SER A 580 7.03 -4.86 97.80
N SER A 581 5.94 -4.12 98.02
CA SER A 581 5.74 -3.24 99.19
C SER A 581 5.54 -4.00 100.52
N MET A 582 5.45 -5.33 100.51
CA MET A 582 5.24 -6.14 101.73
C MET A 582 6.54 -6.63 102.40
N THR A 583 7.72 -6.54 101.75
CA THR A 583 8.87 -7.39 102.14
C THR A 583 10.15 -6.65 102.58
N ILE A 584 10.26 -5.33 102.46
CA ILE A 584 11.52 -4.62 102.83
C ILE A 584 11.18 -3.33 103.59
N ASP A 585 11.59 -3.32 104.87
CA ASP A 585 11.60 -2.23 105.85
C ASP A 585 10.32 -1.41 106.14
N ARG A 586 9.95 -1.44 107.43
CA ARG A 586 8.84 -0.74 108.04
C ARG A 586 9.07 0.78 108.04
N ASN A 587 8.52 1.51 107.07
CA ASN A 587 7.71 2.73 107.27
C ASN A 587 7.40 3.45 105.94
N LYS A 588 6.10 3.63 105.67
CA LYS A 588 5.42 4.25 104.49
C LYS A 588 5.13 3.30 103.32
N LEU A 589 3.97 2.63 103.37
CA LEU A 589 3.31 2.18 102.14
C LEU A 589 2.95 3.41 101.30
N ILE A 590 3.34 3.43 100.02
CA ILE A 590 2.89 4.45 99.08
C ILE A 590 1.60 3.94 98.41
N PRO A 591 0.42 4.49 98.71
CA PRO A 591 -0.81 4.13 98.02
C PRO A 591 -0.73 4.47 96.52
N ILE A 592 -1.06 3.49 95.67
CA ILE A 592 -1.21 3.70 94.23
C ILE A 592 -2.71 3.70 93.91
N LYS A 593 -3.22 4.85 93.47
CA LYS A 593 -4.62 5.00 93.04
C LYS A 593 -4.72 4.75 91.54
N GLN A 594 -5.42 3.68 91.15
CA GLN A 594 -5.66 3.35 89.75
C GLN A 594 -7.04 3.85 89.28
N THR A 595 -7.07 4.59 88.17
CA THR A 595 -8.30 5.01 87.48
C THR A 595 -8.19 4.61 86.01
N LEU A 596 -8.53 3.35 85.73
CA LEU A 596 -8.39 2.79 84.38
C LEU A 596 -9.75 2.83 83.67
N ALA A 597 -9.80 3.32 82.43
CA ALA A 597 -11.05 3.30 81.65
C ALA A 597 -11.46 1.85 81.32
N ASP A 598 -12.76 1.54 81.30
CA ASP A 598 -13.24 0.17 81.09
C ASP A 598 -13.12 -0.32 79.62
N ASP A 599 -13.17 0.60 78.65
CA ASP A 599 -13.18 0.30 77.21
C ASP A 599 -12.07 1.07 76.46
N LEU A 600 -10.83 0.59 76.56
CA LEU A 600 -9.70 1.14 75.80
C LEU A 600 -9.47 0.39 74.49
N PRO A 601 -9.18 1.10 73.38
CA PRO A 601 -8.83 0.47 72.13
C PRO A 601 -7.54 -0.33 72.28
N MET A 602 -7.48 -1.50 71.62
CA MET A 602 -6.24 -2.27 71.50
C MET A 602 -5.15 -1.41 70.86
N ILE A 603 -3.93 -1.46 71.38
CA ILE A 603 -2.77 -0.79 70.79
C ILE A 603 -1.89 -1.82 70.06
N LYS A 604 -1.09 -1.38 69.09
CA LYS A 604 0.01 -2.17 68.56
C LYS A 604 1.26 -1.81 69.35
N GLY A 605 1.78 -2.73 70.14
CA GLY A 605 2.96 -2.45 70.96
C GLY A 605 3.70 -3.68 71.41
N ASP A 606 4.98 -3.47 71.73
CA ASP A 606 5.84 -4.46 72.35
C ASP A 606 5.56 -4.48 73.86
N SER A 607 5.00 -5.60 74.32
CA SER A 607 4.64 -5.78 75.73
C SER A 607 5.82 -5.63 76.69
N ALA A 608 7.04 -6.01 76.30
CA ALA A 608 8.22 -5.96 77.15
C ALA A 608 8.74 -4.53 77.29
N GLN A 609 8.79 -3.79 76.18
CA GLN A 609 9.23 -2.40 76.18
C GLN A 609 8.23 -1.47 76.86
N LEU A 610 6.93 -1.64 76.62
CA LEU A 610 5.90 -0.87 77.32
C LEU A 610 5.86 -1.18 78.83
N ARG A 611 6.18 -2.43 79.23
CA ARG A 611 6.39 -2.78 80.65
C ARG A 611 7.56 -2.02 81.26
N GLN A 612 8.66 -1.89 80.52
CA GLN A 612 9.83 -1.11 80.93
C GLN A 612 9.50 0.39 81.06
N VAL A 613 8.68 0.94 80.16
CA VAL A 613 8.16 2.30 80.28
C VAL A 613 7.42 2.48 81.60
N LEU A 614 6.44 1.62 81.88
CA LEU A 614 5.66 1.67 83.13
C LEU A 614 6.55 1.55 84.37
N HIS A 615 7.52 0.63 84.36
CA HIS A 615 8.47 0.45 85.46
C HIS A 615 9.30 1.71 85.72
N ASN A 616 9.87 2.31 84.66
CA ASN A 616 10.68 3.53 84.79
C ASN A 616 9.87 4.73 85.30
N LEU A 617 8.62 4.86 84.86
CA LEU A 617 7.73 5.92 85.34
C LEU A 617 7.35 5.73 86.82
N LEU A 618 6.96 4.50 87.20
CA LEU A 618 6.57 4.18 88.57
C LEU A 618 7.76 4.30 89.54
N GLN A 619 8.95 3.84 89.14
CA GLN A 619 10.16 4.00 89.94
C GLN A 619 10.55 5.48 90.09
N ASN A 620 10.46 6.27 89.02
CA ASN A 620 10.70 7.71 89.09
C ASN A 620 9.70 8.42 90.02
N ALA A 621 8.43 8.02 89.98
CA ALA A 621 7.39 8.53 90.86
C ALA A 621 7.65 8.16 92.34
N GLN A 622 8.02 6.91 92.64
CA GLN A 622 8.35 6.49 94.01
C GLN A 622 9.55 7.24 94.60
N ASP A 623 10.62 7.38 93.81
CA ASP A 623 11.81 8.11 94.24
C ASP A 623 11.51 9.60 94.52
N ALA A 624 10.55 10.20 93.81
CA ALA A 624 10.15 11.59 94.02
C ALA A 624 9.35 11.78 95.33
N LEU A 625 8.88 10.70 95.95
CA LEU A 625 8.01 10.68 97.12
C LEU A 625 8.72 10.37 98.44
N ILE A 626 10.05 10.19 98.44
CA ILE A 626 10.85 9.83 99.62
C ILE A 626 10.63 10.82 100.80
N ASP A 627 10.54 12.12 100.50
CA ASP A 627 10.36 13.18 101.50
C ASP A 627 8.90 13.72 101.59
N ALA A 628 7.94 13.08 100.93
CA ALA A 628 6.55 13.53 100.92
C ALA A 628 5.83 13.23 102.25
N LEU A 629 5.01 14.19 102.71
CA LEU A 629 4.19 14.08 103.93
C LEU A 629 3.08 13.02 103.79
N GLU A 630 2.39 13.01 102.64
CA GLU A 630 1.34 12.05 102.28
C GLU A 630 1.60 11.51 100.87
N PRO A 631 2.42 10.47 100.68
CA PRO A 631 2.82 10.04 99.34
C PRO A 631 1.64 9.41 98.59
N LEU A 632 1.40 9.85 97.35
CA LEU A 632 0.34 9.31 96.49
C LEU A 632 0.81 9.26 95.04
N ILE A 633 0.64 8.09 94.40
CA ILE A 633 0.81 7.92 92.95
C ILE A 633 -0.57 7.66 92.34
N GLU A 634 -0.95 8.42 91.33
CA GLU A 634 -2.17 8.22 90.56
C GLU A 634 -1.80 7.76 89.15
N VAL A 635 -2.33 6.60 88.75
CA VAL A 635 -2.16 6.03 87.41
C VAL A 635 -3.52 6.00 86.73
N LYS A 636 -3.64 6.72 85.62
CA LYS A 636 -4.88 6.88 84.87
C LYS A 636 -4.68 6.47 83.41
N THR A 637 -5.64 5.73 82.86
CA THR A 637 -5.70 5.45 81.41
C THR A 637 -7.02 6.00 80.84
N GLU A 638 -6.93 6.72 79.73
CA GLU A 638 -8.08 7.31 79.04
C GLU A 638 -8.05 6.98 77.55
N ALA A 639 -9.23 6.74 76.97
CA ALA A 639 -9.38 6.63 75.53
C ALA A 639 -9.49 8.03 74.92
N VAL A 640 -8.66 8.32 73.92
CA VAL A 640 -8.67 9.57 73.14
C VAL A 640 -8.97 9.24 71.67
N PRO A 641 -9.49 10.19 70.86
CA PRO A 641 -10.02 9.90 69.52
C PRO A 641 -9.08 9.14 68.57
N SER A 642 -7.76 9.27 68.76
CA SER A 642 -6.71 8.65 67.94
C SER A 642 -5.95 7.52 68.66
N GLY A 643 -6.29 7.16 69.91
CA GLY A 643 -5.53 6.17 70.67
C GLY A 643 -5.82 6.09 72.17
N VAL A 644 -4.77 5.75 72.92
CA VAL A 644 -4.77 5.58 74.37
C VAL A 644 -3.85 6.62 75.00
N GLN A 645 -4.31 7.26 76.08
CA GLN A 645 -3.50 8.14 76.91
C GLN A 645 -3.25 7.51 78.27
N LEU A 646 -1.99 7.35 78.64
CA LEU A 646 -1.52 7.01 79.99
C LEU A 646 -1.12 8.29 80.71
N VAL A 647 -1.59 8.48 81.94
CA VAL A 647 -1.18 9.57 82.81
C VAL A 647 -0.66 8.97 84.12
N VAL A 648 0.60 9.26 84.45
CA VAL A 648 1.20 8.93 85.75
C VAL A 648 1.45 10.24 86.47
N ARG A 649 0.85 10.38 87.65
CA ARG A 649 0.92 11.57 88.49
C ARG A 649 1.47 11.21 89.87
N ASP A 650 2.39 12.03 90.36
CA ASP A 650 2.88 11.98 91.73
C ASP A 650 2.67 13.34 92.42
N ASN A 651 2.68 13.35 93.75
CA ASN A 651 2.67 14.55 94.57
C ASN A 651 4.04 14.82 95.24
N GLY A 652 5.13 14.45 94.58
CA GLY A 652 6.50 14.65 95.03
C GLY A 652 7.05 16.06 94.76
N CYS A 653 8.38 16.18 94.71
CA CYS A 653 9.07 17.47 94.57
C CYS A 653 8.99 18.13 93.17
N GLY A 654 8.51 17.40 92.15
CA GLY A 654 8.41 17.91 90.77
C GLY A 654 9.76 18.17 90.09
N PHE A 655 9.74 18.88 88.95
CA PHE A 655 10.95 19.26 88.20
C PHE A 655 11.28 20.75 88.38
N SER A 656 12.56 21.14 88.49
CA SER A 656 12.94 22.55 88.33
C SER A 656 12.80 23.00 86.87
N ASP A 657 12.66 24.31 86.61
CA ASP A 657 12.50 24.82 85.23
C ASP A 657 13.72 24.50 84.34
N GLU A 658 14.93 24.47 84.91
CA GLU A 658 16.18 24.11 84.21
C GLU A 658 16.22 22.64 83.80
N ILE A 659 15.77 21.75 84.68
CA ILE A 659 15.79 20.30 84.43
C ILE A 659 14.64 19.89 83.52
N ARG A 660 13.48 20.53 83.60
CA ARG A 660 12.32 20.25 82.74
C ARG A 660 12.66 20.35 81.25
N ALA A 661 13.46 21.34 80.84
CA ALA A 661 13.84 21.53 79.44
C ALA A 661 14.78 20.44 78.91
N ARG A 662 15.53 19.78 79.81
CA ARG A 662 16.60 18.82 79.48
C ARG A 662 16.34 17.42 80.03
N VAL A 663 15.13 17.16 80.52
CA VAL A 663 14.77 15.93 81.25
C VAL A 663 14.85 14.67 80.39
N PHE A 664 14.79 14.83 79.07
CA PHE A 664 14.93 13.75 78.09
C PHE A 664 16.35 13.64 77.52
N GLU A 665 17.28 14.51 77.91
CA GLU A 665 18.68 14.38 77.54
C GLU A 665 19.34 13.26 78.40
N PRO A 666 20.17 12.40 77.80
CA PRO A 666 20.90 11.38 78.55
C PRO A 666 21.75 11.98 79.69
N TYR A 667 21.80 11.28 80.83
CA TYR A 667 22.63 11.59 82.02
C TYR A 667 22.22 12.83 82.83
N VAL A 668 21.11 13.48 82.48
CA VAL A 668 20.54 14.56 83.29
C VAL A 668 19.77 13.94 84.48
N THR A 669 20.27 14.14 85.70
CA THR A 669 19.68 13.60 86.94
C THR A 669 19.88 14.57 88.12
N THR A 670 18.90 14.66 89.01
CA THR A 670 18.98 15.39 90.29
C THR A 670 19.37 14.50 91.47
N LYS A 671 19.44 13.18 91.25
CA LYS A 671 19.59 12.18 92.32
C LYS A 671 21.04 11.69 92.44
N PRO A 672 21.60 11.56 93.67
CA PRO A 672 22.97 11.12 93.90
C PRO A 672 23.26 9.66 93.48
N LYS A 673 22.23 8.81 93.35
CA LYS A 673 22.32 7.42 92.85
C LYS A 673 21.58 7.20 91.52
N GLY A 674 21.07 8.25 90.87
CA GLY A 674 20.31 8.13 89.62
C GLY A 674 21.23 8.05 88.40
N THR A 675 20.87 7.23 87.41
CA THR A 675 21.66 7.05 86.18
C THR A 675 21.37 8.11 85.10
N GLY A 676 20.23 8.81 85.20
CA GLY A 676 19.81 9.82 84.21
C GLY A 676 19.42 9.25 82.84
N LEU A 677 19.25 7.93 82.72
CA LEU A 677 18.90 7.25 81.47
C LEU A 677 17.43 6.82 81.37
N GLY A 678 16.70 6.78 82.49
CA GLY A 678 15.34 6.25 82.54
C GLY A 678 14.32 6.98 81.66
N LEU A 679 14.23 8.32 81.76
CA LEU A 679 13.30 9.12 80.95
C LEU A 679 13.68 9.23 79.46
N PRO A 680 14.97 9.35 79.09
CA PRO A 680 15.41 9.20 77.69
C PRO A 680 14.99 7.85 77.08
N ILE A 681 15.10 6.74 77.83
CA ILE A 681 14.65 5.41 77.39
C ILE A 681 13.13 5.40 77.19
N VAL A 682 12.36 5.99 78.12
CA VAL A 682 10.90 6.11 77.98
C VAL A 682 10.53 6.86 76.71
N LYS A 683 11.17 8.01 76.45
CA LYS A 683 10.91 8.81 75.23
C LYS A 683 11.18 8.00 73.97
N LYS A 684 12.34 7.32 73.90
CA LYS A 684 12.72 6.48 72.76
C LYS A 684 11.69 5.37 72.50
N ILE A 685 11.30 4.63 73.54
CA ILE A 685 10.31 3.54 73.40
C ILE A 685 8.97 4.10 72.91
N VAL A 686 8.52 5.23 73.46
CA VAL A 686 7.25 5.85 73.06
C VAL A 686 7.28 6.31 71.59
N GLU A 687 8.38 6.92 71.15
CA GLU A 687 8.57 7.35 69.75
C GLU A 687 8.64 6.14 68.79
N GLU A 688 9.30 5.04 69.18
CA GLU A 688 9.31 3.78 68.41
C GLU A 688 7.91 3.17 68.26
N HIS A 689 6.99 3.46 69.19
CA HIS A 689 5.58 3.05 69.13
C HIS A 689 4.66 4.09 68.48
N GLU A 690 5.22 5.07 67.74
CA GLU A 690 4.50 6.18 67.11
C GLU A 690 3.69 7.03 68.12
N GLY A 691 4.12 7.02 69.38
CA GLY A 691 3.49 7.73 70.49
C GLY A 691 4.14 9.07 70.79
N VAL A 692 3.54 9.82 71.71
CA VAL A 692 4.05 11.13 72.16
C VAL A 692 4.08 11.21 73.68
N ILE A 693 5.19 11.71 74.24
CA ILE A 693 5.34 11.92 75.68
C ILE A 693 5.36 13.41 76.04
N HIS A 694 4.64 13.77 77.10
CA HIS A 694 4.60 15.13 77.67
C HIS A 694 4.85 15.09 79.17
N ILE A 695 5.55 16.09 79.69
CA ILE A 695 5.85 16.24 81.11
C ILE A 695 5.41 17.63 81.58
N GLN A 696 4.74 17.69 82.73
CA GLN A 696 4.31 18.93 83.36
C GLN A 696 4.42 18.86 84.89
N ASN A 697 4.63 20.00 85.55
CA ASN A 697 4.55 20.09 87.01
C ASN A 697 3.13 20.43 87.46
N ILE A 698 2.75 19.94 88.64
CA ILE A 698 1.45 20.21 89.25
C ILE A 698 1.64 21.09 90.49
N LYS A 699 0.77 22.09 90.66
CA LYS A 699 0.74 22.95 91.84
C LYS A 699 -0.15 22.34 92.95
N PRO A 700 0.19 22.46 94.25
CA PRO A 700 1.35 23.16 94.80
C PRO A 700 2.68 22.37 94.70
N HIS A 701 2.67 21.03 94.66
CA HIS A 701 3.86 20.19 94.43
C HIS A 701 3.46 18.90 93.67
N GLY A 702 4.34 18.38 92.80
CA GLY A 702 4.15 17.12 92.06
C GLY A 702 4.52 17.19 90.57
N ALA A 703 4.62 16.02 89.93
CA ALA A 703 4.81 15.92 88.48
C ALA A 703 3.70 15.06 87.83
N GLN A 704 3.47 15.32 86.54
CA GLN A 704 2.63 14.50 85.69
C GLN A 704 3.33 14.20 84.37
N ILE A 705 3.35 12.92 84.04
CA ILE A 705 3.87 12.41 82.78
C ILE A 705 2.70 11.80 82.01
N SER A 706 2.49 12.30 80.79
CA SER A 706 1.40 11.87 79.92
C SER A 706 1.97 11.23 78.65
N ILE A 707 1.60 10.00 78.35
CA ILE A 707 2.02 9.26 77.16
C ILE A 707 0.79 8.98 76.31
N PHE A 708 0.87 9.32 75.04
CA PHE A 708 -0.11 8.96 74.01
C PHE A 708 0.43 7.80 73.17
N LEU A 709 -0.40 6.78 72.92
CA LEU A 709 -0.11 5.65 72.05
C LEU A 709 -1.25 5.48 71.04
N PRO A 710 -0.96 5.29 69.74
CA PRO A 710 -2.01 5.16 68.72
C PRO A 710 -2.78 3.85 68.85
N ALA A 711 -4.08 3.89 68.55
CA ALA A 711 -4.89 2.68 68.48
C ALA A 711 -4.43 1.78 67.32
N ALA A 712 -4.49 0.47 67.51
CA ALA A 712 -4.34 -0.50 66.43
C ALA A 712 -5.42 -0.22 65.39
N SER A 713 -5.04 0.32 64.22
CA SER A 713 -6.02 0.57 63.15
C SER A 713 -6.86 -0.69 62.94
N LYS A 714 -8.19 -0.55 62.97
CA LYS A 714 -9.08 -1.60 62.50
C LYS A 714 -8.66 -1.86 61.07
N SER A 715 -7.96 -2.96 60.85
CA SER A 715 -7.80 -3.54 59.51
C SER A 715 -9.20 -3.60 58.91
N MET A 716 -9.53 -2.69 57.99
CA MET A 716 -10.63 -2.93 57.08
C MET A 716 -10.30 -4.27 56.41
N SER A 717 -11.12 -5.27 56.72
CA SER A 717 -11.00 -6.59 56.11
C SER A 717 -11.04 -6.40 54.60
N LYS A 718 -10.01 -6.90 53.91
CA LYS A 718 -9.92 -7.02 52.45
C LYS A 718 -10.98 -8.01 51.93
N GLN A 719 -12.27 -7.68 52.07
CA GLN A 719 -13.38 -8.44 51.46
C GLN A 719 -14.34 -7.60 50.60
N GLU A 720 -14.15 -6.29 50.45
CA GLU A 720 -15.04 -5.42 49.64
C GLU A 720 -14.36 -4.69 48.45
N ILE A 721 -13.33 -5.28 47.83
CA ILE A 721 -12.81 -4.79 46.52
C ILE A 721 -12.95 -5.89 45.45
N LYS A 722 -14.13 -6.51 45.40
CA LYS A 722 -14.53 -7.42 44.31
C LYS A 722 -16.04 -7.37 44.07
N ARG A 723 -16.55 -6.15 43.89
CA ARG A 723 -17.82 -5.82 43.23
C ARG A 723 -17.85 -4.30 43.10
N ASP A 724 -17.22 -3.82 42.03
CA ASP A 724 -17.78 -2.87 41.06
C ASP A 724 -16.87 -2.84 39.83
#